data_AF-A0A844GRF5-F1
#
_entry.id   AF-A0A844GRF5-F1
#
_cell.length_a   1.000
_cell.length_b   1.000
_cell.length_c   1.000
_cell.angle_alpha   90.00
_cell.angle_beta   90.00
_cell.angle_gamma   90.00
#
_symmetry.space_group_name_H-M   'P 1'
#
loop_
_entity.id
_entity.type
_entity.pdbx_description
1 polymer ?
#
loop_
_entity_poly.entity_id
_entity_poly.type
_entity_poly.pdbx_seq_one_letter_code
_entity_poly.pdbx_strand_id
1 'polypeptide(L)'
;MKEINKKLADDKNILYLENTEIPRLLNVISECKNRIIKFFSELNEYTKLAHKFKQEKEDDLKQILNEQSININKIMSRICLPDFQNNSPRLLTLNWGDPLWIPSENDPCHWQPQTTGLAPEVIRIGEIGLKYNSNLLRFPALVPIRDFSKELQGCKSGHIAFYSQDANSRQTTLLALQSVAFRMISTFPVRKFKGIFIDPVGMGDTFPFGNLHEFITSQRIYTRADDIREQLRGLTEHIEQVIQNYLGSNYSTIEDYNLDAGAISEPYRYLFIADFPTGFDQRSLEDLKSILLNGPKTGVYVILHIDKNLEKPRNFDYQTFNDFCSIIDKFTNNSLYQIYFPNISQPFSLILDQPPPNELFNQMAEAINQAIRNVKVDTVAFSKLYPDVNWYADSRKEIRTPIGLMGAKDKLEFWFGENEDGGIVSNGLLAGKPGAGKSFTLHAIILSLAMQYSPDELELYLLDFKQGVEFQIYVDAEKGENRNSREELDETRALPHAKVISIESDREFGLSVLEYVNQQIEERSKLFKSAGNFEKIYEYRNATGNKLPRILVLIDEFQYMFQESDQIAQRLNVVMENIVRQGRAFGIHLLIASQSPNVSNMNRKIYDFLDLRMALQMPQNTAGYVLNEGNTDAIDLLDRPGKMIYNRNFGNKNYNDIGQVADISAEERNKALTHIQNVAKERQYQRPEPLVLFYGSKPTQLKDNRQLVQLMKMNQWLSLRELNKQVIKDPDWIVPESPGVFWLGEPMRIGNHTQGIFRRRPRSNLLLVGNSEETIFGIISGILISLIHCYQPQKAKFNIIDLSIEDEDNYWTEMTVNFRDIFNEFFPVQIAKKYGDKEQQIIKAETLLKETFEEFERRLKLRDENPELNPDELGESLFFIYAIGGINKASNLRPVMGRREEEPSEDAQKILELISKGSELGIHTILWLEDMKGFAKLSSNNRQWLGNFDLRVGLTMSGDNSRLLLGESFAEKLPRLRAYFKDDSLSIDLDKFKPYAVPSKTEMLEYATNFKKRKSSQ
;
A
#
# COMPACT_ATOMS: atom_id res chain seq x y z
N MET A 1 13.27 41.23 19.97
CA MET A 1 12.36 40.79 18.88
C MET A 1 10.96 41.39 19.01
N LYS A 2 10.19 41.11 20.08
CA LYS A 2 8.84 41.71 20.26
C LYS A 2 8.84 43.26 20.36
N GLU A 3 9.84 43.87 20.98
CA GLU A 3 10.01 45.35 21.00
C GLU A 3 10.48 45.93 19.66
N ILE A 4 11.21 45.16 18.85
CA ILE A 4 11.71 45.54 17.52
C ILE A 4 10.56 45.57 16.52
N ASN A 5 9.68 44.56 16.56
CA ASN A 5 8.46 44.51 15.76
C ASN A 5 7.45 45.59 16.18
N LYS A 6 7.49 46.05 17.43
CA LYS A 6 6.63 47.15 17.92
C LYS A 6 7.14 48.53 17.48
N LYS A 7 8.46 48.72 17.33
CA LYS A 7 9.06 49.99 16.85
C LYS A 7 9.13 50.11 15.32
N LEU A 8 9.22 48.99 14.59
CA LEU A 8 9.13 48.97 13.12
C LEU A 8 7.73 49.27 12.57
N ALA A 9 6.70 49.23 13.43
CA ALA A 9 5.32 49.48 13.06
C ALA A 9 4.94 50.98 13.06
N ASP A 10 5.68 51.84 13.78
CA ASP A 10 5.21 53.19 14.13
C ASP A 10 5.97 54.38 13.53
N ASP A 11 7.07 54.25 12.75
CA ASP A 11 7.62 55.46 12.11
C ASP A 11 8.47 55.30 10.83
N LYS A 12 8.36 56.31 9.97
CA LYS A 12 8.63 56.36 8.52
C LYS A 12 10.09 56.65 8.11
N ASN A 13 11.09 56.41 8.94
CA ASN A 13 12.49 56.71 8.61
C ASN A 13 13.44 55.53 8.90
N ILE A 14 13.42 54.57 8.00
CA ILE A 14 14.26 53.35 8.00
C ILE A 14 15.77 53.69 7.96
N LEU A 15 16.16 54.80 7.31
CA LEU A 15 17.56 55.19 7.13
C LEU A 15 18.28 55.72 8.39
N TYR A 16 17.56 56.19 9.42
CA TYR A 16 18.18 56.68 10.66
C TYR A 16 18.50 55.53 11.64
N LEU A 17 17.68 54.47 11.62
CA LEU A 17 17.89 53.24 12.40
C LEU A 17 19.11 52.44 11.88
N GLU A 18 19.31 52.38 10.56
CA GLU A 18 20.42 51.65 9.93
C GLU A 18 21.81 52.20 10.31
N ASN A 19 21.93 53.51 10.50
CA ASN A 19 23.25 54.14 10.66
C ASN A 19 23.64 54.46 12.11
N THR A 20 22.74 54.37 13.09
CA THR A 20 23.08 54.70 14.50
C THR A 20 22.61 53.70 15.56
N GLU A 21 21.47 53.02 15.41
CA GLU A 21 21.02 52.03 16.40
C GLU A 21 21.42 50.58 16.06
N ILE A 22 21.50 50.21 14.78
CA ILE A 22 21.96 48.87 14.37
C ILE A 22 23.42 48.60 14.78
N PRO A 23 24.39 49.52 14.62
CA PRO A 23 25.75 49.33 15.14
C PRO A 23 25.78 49.22 16.66
N ARG A 24 24.87 49.92 17.37
CA ARG A 24 24.76 49.87 18.84
C ARG A 24 24.13 48.56 19.33
N LEU A 25 23.13 48.03 18.61
CA LEU A 25 22.52 46.71 18.85
C LEU A 25 23.44 45.57 18.44
N LEU A 26 24.24 45.72 17.39
CA LEU A 26 25.34 44.79 17.05
C LEU A 26 26.44 44.84 18.11
N ASN A 27 26.70 46.00 18.74
CA ASN A 27 27.59 46.09 19.90
C ASN A 27 26.98 45.41 21.15
N VAL A 28 25.67 45.47 21.35
CA VAL A 28 24.96 44.75 22.44
C VAL A 28 24.88 43.24 22.16
N ILE A 29 24.72 42.82 20.91
CA ILE A 29 24.80 41.42 20.48
C ILE A 29 26.25 40.92 20.59
N SER A 30 27.25 41.74 20.27
CA SER A 30 28.67 41.49 20.51
C SER A 30 28.98 41.42 22.01
N GLU A 31 28.36 42.26 22.85
CA GLU A 31 28.45 42.19 24.31
C GLU A 31 27.75 40.95 24.90
N CYS A 32 26.62 40.53 24.35
CA CYS A 32 25.93 39.29 24.71
C CYS A 32 26.70 38.06 24.24
N LYS A 33 27.33 38.11 23.06
CA LYS A 33 28.28 37.10 22.56
C LYS A 33 29.53 37.05 23.44
N ASN A 34 30.05 38.20 23.86
CA ASN A 34 31.12 38.32 24.85
C ASN A 34 30.70 37.85 26.25
N ARG A 35 29.41 37.93 26.63
CA ARG A 35 28.86 37.35 27.87
C ARG A 35 28.65 35.83 27.80
N ILE A 36 28.34 35.29 26.63
CA ILE A 36 28.30 33.84 26.38
C ILE A 36 29.72 33.27 26.39
N ILE A 37 30.70 33.99 25.81
CA ILE A 37 32.13 33.71 25.95
C ILE A 37 32.59 33.89 27.42
N LYS A 38 31.99 34.81 28.18
CA LYS A 38 32.22 34.99 29.63
C LYS A 38 31.57 33.88 30.48
N PHE A 39 30.56 33.17 29.98
CA PHE A 39 29.97 31.98 30.60
C PHE A 39 30.85 30.74 30.32
N PHE A 40 31.48 30.66 29.14
CA PHE A 40 32.69 29.86 28.91
C PHE A 40 33.90 30.34 29.74
N SER A 41 33.81 31.52 30.39
CA SER A 41 34.74 31.98 31.44
C SER A 41 34.24 31.67 32.87
N GLU A 42 33.21 30.86 33.06
CA GLU A 42 32.98 30.18 34.35
C GLU A 42 33.70 28.83 34.42
N LEU A 43 34.10 28.30 33.25
CA LEU A 43 35.25 27.41 33.09
C LEU A 43 36.58 28.05 33.60
N ASN A 44 36.58 29.36 33.92
CA ASN A 44 37.67 30.13 34.52
C ASN A 44 37.67 30.10 36.07
N GLU A 45 36.74 29.39 36.72
CA GLU A 45 36.90 29.06 38.16
C GLU A 45 38.19 28.25 38.39
N TYR A 46 38.63 27.46 37.41
CA TYR A 46 39.93 26.78 37.44
C TYR A 46 41.13 27.72 37.34
N THR A 47 40.99 28.85 36.65
CA THR A 47 42.05 29.84 36.48
C THR A 47 42.14 30.80 37.67
N LYS A 48 41.01 31.07 38.35
CA LYS A 48 40.99 31.71 39.67
C LYS A 48 41.65 30.83 40.74
N LEU A 49 41.51 29.51 40.64
CA LEU A 49 42.24 28.55 41.47
C LEU A 49 43.72 28.44 41.06
N ALA A 50 44.04 28.42 39.76
CA ALA A 50 45.41 28.33 39.25
C ALA A 50 46.26 29.56 39.64
N HIS A 51 45.67 30.76 39.67
CA HIS A 51 46.38 31.97 40.12
C HIS A 51 46.68 31.95 41.64
N LYS A 52 45.96 31.13 42.41
CA LYS A 52 46.12 30.96 43.86
C LYS A 52 47.15 29.87 44.23
N PHE A 53 47.59 29.06 43.28
CA PHE A 53 48.41 27.86 43.50
C PHE A 53 49.85 27.98 43.00
N LYS A 54 50.48 29.08 43.38
CA LYS A 54 51.90 29.34 43.14
C LYS A 54 52.73 28.67 44.24
N GLN A 55 53.11 27.39 44.07
CA GLN A 55 54.45 26.83 44.38
C GLN A 55 54.48 25.28 44.52
N GLU A 56 55.43 24.70 43.77
CA GLU A 56 56.23 23.47 44.02
C GLU A 56 55.91 22.10 43.37
N LYS A 57 54.92 21.92 42.48
CA LYS A 57 54.87 20.77 41.53
C LYS A 57 54.16 21.13 40.22
N GLU A 58 54.71 22.12 39.51
CA GLU A 58 53.98 22.90 38.48
C GLU A 58 53.97 22.29 37.08
N ASP A 59 54.98 21.53 36.65
CA ASP A 59 55.12 21.19 35.23
C ASP A 59 54.29 19.97 34.80
N ASP A 60 54.26 18.89 35.58
CA ASP A 60 53.46 17.69 35.28
C ASP A 60 51.95 17.98 35.32
N LEU A 61 51.53 18.80 36.29
CA LEU A 61 50.11 19.11 36.52
C LEU A 61 49.60 20.15 35.50
N LYS A 62 50.45 21.09 35.08
CA LYS A 62 50.19 21.95 33.92
C LYS A 62 50.14 21.13 32.64
N GLN A 63 51.06 20.22 32.40
CA GLN A 63 51.07 19.40 31.19
C GLN A 63 49.78 18.56 31.09
N ILE A 64 49.39 17.89 32.18
CA ILE A 64 48.19 17.06 32.24
C ILE A 64 46.90 17.90 32.08
N LEU A 65 46.77 19.02 32.78
CA LEU A 65 45.59 19.88 32.66
C LEU A 65 45.52 20.59 31.30
N ASN A 66 46.66 20.90 30.71
CA ASN A 66 46.75 21.53 29.40
C ASN A 66 46.46 20.51 28.30
N GLU A 67 46.94 19.26 28.39
CA GLU A 67 46.58 18.17 27.47
C GLU A 67 45.10 17.78 27.58
N GLN A 68 44.56 17.67 28.80
CA GLN A 68 43.13 17.44 29.04
C GLN A 68 42.29 18.62 28.52
N SER A 69 42.67 19.86 28.82
CA SER A 69 41.99 21.05 28.26
C SER A 69 42.11 21.12 26.75
N ILE A 70 43.25 20.78 26.15
CA ILE A 70 43.42 20.78 24.69
C ILE A 70 42.55 19.69 24.06
N ASN A 71 42.48 18.49 24.64
CA ASN A 71 41.65 17.41 24.12
C ASN A 71 40.16 17.71 24.32
N ILE A 72 39.75 18.18 25.51
CA ILE A 72 38.38 18.61 25.79
C ILE A 72 38.01 19.81 24.91
N ASN A 73 38.87 20.81 24.75
CA ASN A 73 38.58 21.96 23.87
C ASN A 73 38.57 21.56 22.39
N LYS A 74 39.41 20.63 21.94
CA LYS A 74 39.33 20.06 20.58
C LYS A 74 38.00 19.34 20.35
N ILE A 75 37.59 18.48 21.29
CA ILE A 75 36.31 17.76 21.25
C ILE A 75 35.13 18.76 21.32
N MET A 76 35.15 19.70 22.26
CA MET A 76 34.11 20.72 22.42
C MET A 76 34.03 21.69 21.23
N SER A 77 35.16 22.04 20.61
CA SER A 77 35.19 22.87 19.40
C SER A 77 34.59 22.18 18.17
N ARG A 78 34.61 20.84 18.13
CA ARG A 78 33.97 20.03 17.08
C ARG A 78 32.48 19.78 17.35
N ILE A 79 32.10 19.67 18.62
CA ILE A 79 30.69 19.60 19.07
C ILE A 79 29.96 20.94 18.78
N CYS A 80 30.66 22.06 18.77
CA CYS A 80 30.10 23.39 18.45
C CYS A 80 30.13 23.72 16.94
N LEU A 81 29.51 22.89 16.10
CA LEU A 81 29.07 23.33 14.77
C LEU A 81 27.77 24.18 14.91
N PRO A 82 27.53 25.19 14.04
CA PRO A 82 26.45 26.16 14.20
C PRO A 82 25.02 25.58 14.27
N ASP A 83 24.83 24.30 13.94
CA ASP A 83 23.54 23.60 13.99
C ASP A 83 23.24 22.88 15.32
N PHE A 84 24.17 22.83 16.28
CA PHE A 84 23.99 22.17 17.60
C PHE A 84 23.21 23.02 18.62
N GLN A 85 22.25 23.85 18.19
CA GLN A 85 21.53 24.78 19.07
C GLN A 85 20.52 24.12 20.03
N ASN A 86 20.32 22.79 19.98
CA ASN A 86 19.43 22.09 20.92
C ASN A 86 20.22 21.10 21.83
N ASN A 87 20.47 21.57 23.07
CA ASN A 87 20.58 20.84 24.35
C ASN A 87 21.72 19.86 24.71
N SER A 88 22.70 19.59 23.86
CA SER A 88 23.53 18.37 24.08
C SER A 88 24.86 18.52 24.87
N PRO A 89 25.69 19.57 24.73
CA PRO A 89 27.02 19.58 25.37
C PRO A 89 26.97 19.72 26.90
N ARG A 90 25.93 20.39 27.42
CA ARG A 90 25.79 20.70 28.85
C ARG A 90 25.47 19.45 29.67
N LEU A 91 24.51 18.63 29.21
CA LEU A 91 24.05 17.44 29.91
C LEU A 91 25.10 16.33 29.96
N LEU A 92 25.95 16.21 28.93
CA LEU A 92 27.03 15.20 28.88
C LEU A 92 28.07 15.35 30.01
N THR A 93 28.14 16.50 30.68
CA THR A 93 29.08 16.75 31.79
C THR A 93 28.44 16.63 33.18
N LEU A 94 27.11 16.60 33.26
CA LEU A 94 26.35 16.64 34.51
C LEU A 94 26.10 15.25 35.10
N ASN A 95 26.06 15.18 36.43
CA ASN A 95 25.62 13.98 37.13
C ASN A 95 24.10 13.82 37.03
N TRP A 96 23.58 12.62 37.33
CA TRP A 96 22.13 12.35 37.29
C TRP A 96 21.31 13.10 38.34
N GLY A 97 21.95 13.66 39.37
CA GLY A 97 21.28 14.42 40.42
C GLY A 97 20.98 15.88 40.03
N ASP A 98 21.44 16.31 38.85
CA ASP A 98 21.16 17.64 38.34
C ASP A 98 19.69 17.74 37.86
N PRO A 99 18.90 18.72 38.32
CA PRO A 99 17.50 18.90 37.92
C PRO A 99 17.28 19.01 36.42
N LEU A 100 18.30 19.42 35.65
CA LEU A 100 18.22 19.52 34.20
C LEU A 100 17.98 18.17 33.50
N TRP A 101 18.15 17.03 34.17
CA TRP A 101 17.78 15.72 33.62
C TRP A 101 16.27 15.43 33.64
N ILE A 102 15.47 16.18 34.42
CA ILE A 102 14.03 15.98 34.52
C ILE A 102 13.37 16.35 33.19
N PRO A 103 12.59 15.47 32.54
CA PRO A 103 11.97 15.78 31.25
C PRO A 103 10.97 16.94 31.35
N SER A 104 11.01 17.88 30.41
CA SER A 104 10.03 18.97 30.30
C SER A 104 9.80 19.36 28.85
N GLU A 105 8.54 19.43 28.41
CA GLU A 105 8.18 19.86 27.05
C GLU A 105 8.25 21.38 26.86
N ASN A 106 8.14 22.15 27.95
CA ASN A 106 7.96 23.60 27.90
C ASN A 106 9.24 24.40 28.20
N ASP A 107 10.28 23.76 28.74
CA ASP A 107 11.54 24.41 29.09
C ASP A 107 12.72 23.76 28.34
N PRO A 108 13.32 24.45 27.36
CA PRO A 108 14.46 23.92 26.62
C PRO A 108 15.72 23.77 27.48
N CYS A 109 15.79 24.31 28.71
CA CYS A 109 16.94 24.08 29.58
C CYS A 109 16.99 22.65 30.15
N HIS A 110 15.83 21.99 30.23
CA HIS A 110 15.69 20.64 30.74
C HIS A 110 15.92 19.59 29.63
N TRP A 111 16.21 18.36 30.03
CA TRP A 111 16.48 17.27 29.11
C TRP A 111 15.23 16.94 28.29
N GLN A 112 15.45 16.73 27.00
CA GLN A 112 14.47 16.24 26.06
C GLN A 112 15.13 15.17 25.19
N PRO A 113 14.40 14.12 24.78
CA PRO A 113 14.91 13.15 23.82
C PRO A 113 15.33 13.87 22.52
N GLN A 114 16.54 13.60 22.05
CA GLN A 114 17.01 14.14 20.78
C GLN A 114 16.27 13.45 19.63
N THR A 115 15.65 14.21 18.73
CA THR A 115 14.94 13.65 17.58
C THR A 115 15.73 13.74 16.27
N THR A 116 16.71 14.64 16.21
CA THR A 116 17.58 14.89 15.06
C THR A 116 19.00 15.18 15.54
N GLY A 117 20.00 15.13 14.65
CA GLY A 117 21.41 15.41 14.97
C GLY A 117 22.34 14.20 14.83
N LEU A 118 23.61 14.38 15.20
CA LEU A 118 24.64 13.34 15.16
C LEU A 118 24.69 12.58 16.49
N ALA A 119 25.18 11.34 16.45
CA ALA A 119 25.44 10.56 17.65
C ALA A 119 26.53 11.21 18.52
N PRO A 120 26.44 11.12 19.86
CA PRO A 120 27.44 11.68 20.76
C PRO A 120 28.82 11.03 20.55
N GLU A 121 29.85 11.85 20.69
CA GLU A 121 31.25 11.46 20.51
C GLU A 121 31.84 10.78 21.75
N VAL A 122 31.45 11.32 22.91
CA VAL A 122 31.96 10.95 24.24
C VAL A 122 30.80 10.82 25.21
N ILE A 123 31.00 10.02 26.25
CA ILE A 123 30.03 9.85 27.33
C ILE A 123 30.69 10.04 28.69
N ARG A 124 29.94 10.54 29.67
CA ARG A 124 30.37 10.58 31.05
C ARG A 124 30.22 9.21 31.72
N ILE A 125 31.29 8.79 32.38
CA ILE A 125 31.33 7.54 33.15
C ILE A 125 31.47 7.77 34.67
N GLY A 126 31.75 9.00 35.11
CA GLY A 126 32.07 9.29 36.50
C GLY A 126 32.72 10.64 36.74
N GLU A 127 33.41 10.78 37.87
CA GLU A 127 34.20 11.95 38.27
C GLU A 127 35.65 11.59 38.53
N ILE A 128 36.57 12.37 37.97
CA ILE A 128 37.99 12.30 38.27
C ILE A 128 38.27 13.20 39.47
N GLY A 129 38.81 12.63 40.54
CA GLY A 129 39.24 13.34 41.73
C GLY A 129 40.74 13.64 41.68
N LEU A 130 41.11 14.91 41.69
CA LEU A 130 42.49 15.37 41.85
C LEU A 130 42.66 16.00 43.23
N LYS A 131 43.44 15.34 44.11
CA LYS A 131 43.84 15.89 45.40
C LYS A 131 45.04 16.81 45.19
N TYR A 132 44.87 18.11 45.48
CA TYR A 132 45.93 19.10 45.39
C TYR A 132 45.88 20.03 46.62
N ASN A 133 46.98 20.13 47.38
CA ASN A 133 47.10 20.96 48.59
C ASN A 133 45.87 20.92 49.51
N SER A 134 45.43 19.71 49.88
CA SER A 134 44.28 19.44 50.77
C SER A 134 42.89 19.75 50.18
N ASN A 135 42.80 20.30 48.96
CA ASN A 135 41.54 20.46 48.22
C ASN A 135 41.36 19.30 47.22
N LEU A 136 40.12 18.78 47.12
CA LEU A 136 39.73 17.77 46.15
C LEU A 136 39.00 18.45 44.99
N LEU A 137 39.66 18.57 43.84
CA LEU A 137 39.03 19.03 42.60
C LEU A 137 38.38 17.85 41.89
N ARG A 138 37.14 18.03 41.41
CA ARG A 138 36.37 17.00 40.70
C ARG A 138 36.03 17.45 39.29
N PHE A 139 36.31 16.58 38.34
CA PHE A 139 36.06 16.82 36.91
C PHE A 139 35.20 15.69 36.35
N PRO A 140 34.31 15.93 35.38
CA PRO A 140 33.62 14.84 34.70
C PRO A 140 34.63 13.94 33.96
N ALA A 141 34.53 12.63 34.16
CA ALA A 141 35.29 11.64 33.43
C ALA A 141 34.57 11.31 32.12
N LEU A 142 35.11 11.78 31.00
CA LEU A 142 34.56 11.53 29.66
C LEU A 142 35.38 10.48 28.92
N VAL A 143 34.71 9.53 28.28
CA VAL A 143 35.33 8.45 27.50
C VAL A 143 34.76 8.43 26.08
N PRO A 144 35.60 8.23 25.04
CA PRO A 144 35.12 8.05 23.68
C PRO A 144 34.24 6.81 23.55
N ILE A 145 33.13 6.95 22.83
CA ILE A 145 32.20 5.86 22.52
C ILE A 145 32.10 5.56 21.02
N ARG A 146 32.94 6.22 20.22
CA ARG A 146 33.10 6.04 18.76
C ARG A 146 34.58 5.86 18.43
N ASP A 147 34.90 5.42 17.22
CA ASP A 147 36.29 5.33 16.76
C ASP A 147 36.88 6.70 16.43
N PHE A 148 38.03 7.03 17.04
CA PHE A 148 38.81 8.25 16.78
C PHE A 148 40.20 7.95 16.22
N SER A 149 40.46 6.70 15.80
CA SER A 149 41.78 6.23 15.36
C SER A 149 42.41 7.08 14.24
N LYS A 150 41.59 7.69 13.36
CA LYS A 150 42.06 8.61 12.30
C LYS A 150 42.48 10.00 12.81
N GLU A 151 41.94 10.44 13.94
CA GLU A 151 41.94 11.87 14.34
C GLU A 151 42.77 12.14 15.61
N LEU A 152 42.90 11.13 16.46
CA LEU A 152 43.66 11.17 17.71
C LEU A 152 44.64 10.00 17.73
N GLN A 153 45.92 10.27 17.40
CA GLN A 153 46.98 9.26 17.48
C GLN A 153 47.06 8.68 18.90
N GLY A 154 46.87 7.37 19.01
CA GLY A 154 46.94 6.63 20.27
C GLY A 154 45.60 6.45 21.00
N CYS A 155 44.49 7.01 20.54
CA CYS A 155 43.16 6.70 21.09
C CYS A 155 42.63 5.38 20.54
N LYS A 156 42.13 4.51 21.42
CA LYS A 156 41.58 3.20 21.05
C LYS A 156 40.16 3.32 20.51
N SER A 157 39.77 2.35 19.69
CA SER A 157 38.39 2.10 19.24
C SER A 157 37.42 2.22 20.41
N GLY A 158 36.24 2.83 20.20
CA GLY A 158 35.23 3.18 21.22
C GLY A 158 34.66 2.04 22.09
N HIS A 159 35.32 0.88 22.15
CA HIS A 159 35.09 -0.19 23.11
C HIS A 159 35.59 0.20 24.51
N ILE A 160 34.87 -0.24 25.54
CA ILE A 160 35.17 0.05 26.94
C ILE A 160 35.15 -1.25 27.74
N ALA A 161 36.17 -1.47 28.56
CA ALA A 161 36.24 -2.62 29.47
C ALA A 161 36.45 -2.16 30.91
N PHE A 162 35.52 -2.52 31.78
CA PHE A 162 35.60 -2.28 33.22
C PHE A 162 36.07 -3.54 33.94
N TYR A 163 37.09 -3.43 34.79
CA TYR A 163 37.60 -4.55 35.57
C TYR A 163 37.17 -4.45 37.04
N SER A 164 36.82 -5.60 37.61
CA SER A 164 36.61 -5.76 39.05
C SER A 164 37.55 -6.82 39.65
N GLN A 165 37.82 -6.68 40.96
CA GLN A 165 38.76 -7.52 41.71
C GLN A 165 38.15 -8.06 43.01
N ASP A 166 37.00 -7.54 43.43
CA ASP A 166 36.31 -7.89 44.67
C ASP A 166 34.78 -7.65 44.51
N ALA A 167 33.97 -8.24 45.39
CA ALA A 167 32.50 -8.18 45.30
C ALA A 167 31.94 -6.73 45.31
N ASN A 168 32.56 -5.82 46.07
CA ASN A 168 32.15 -4.42 46.13
C ASN A 168 32.49 -3.66 44.84
N SER A 169 33.67 -3.93 44.27
CA SER A 169 34.06 -3.42 42.95
C SER A 169 33.20 -4.01 41.82
N ARG A 170 32.79 -5.28 41.91
CA ARG A 170 31.85 -5.87 40.96
C ARG A 170 30.52 -5.11 40.98
N GLN A 171 29.91 -4.94 42.15
CA GLN A 171 28.64 -4.21 42.28
C GLN A 171 28.73 -2.77 41.78
N THR A 172 29.80 -2.06 42.16
CA THR A 172 30.02 -0.67 41.73
C THR A 172 30.19 -0.56 40.21
N THR A 173 30.92 -1.50 39.60
CA THR A 173 31.12 -1.55 38.15
C THR A 173 29.84 -1.90 37.38
N LEU A 174 29.02 -2.84 37.88
CA LEU A 174 27.75 -3.19 37.25
C LEU A 174 26.78 -2.00 37.25
N LEU A 175 26.69 -1.26 38.36
CA LEU A 175 25.89 -0.03 38.43
C LEU A 175 26.43 1.06 37.50
N ALA A 176 27.75 1.17 37.34
CA ALA A 176 28.36 2.07 36.38
C ALA A 176 28.04 1.67 34.93
N LEU A 177 28.09 0.38 34.61
CA LEU A 177 27.74 -0.16 33.29
C LEU A 177 26.28 0.17 32.94
N GLN A 178 25.35 -0.03 33.89
CA GLN A 178 23.95 0.35 33.76
C GLN A 178 23.80 1.87 33.53
N SER A 179 24.53 2.70 34.30
CA SER A 179 24.51 4.15 34.18
C SER A 179 24.99 4.62 32.80
N VAL A 180 26.09 4.06 32.31
CA VAL A 180 26.63 4.35 30.96
C VAL A 180 25.64 3.94 29.88
N ALA A 181 25.08 2.73 29.96
CA ALA A 181 24.09 2.26 28.99
C ALA A 181 22.89 3.20 28.90
N PHE A 182 22.31 3.57 30.05
CA PHE A 182 21.17 4.48 30.06
C PHE A 182 21.54 5.89 29.59
N ARG A 183 22.72 6.40 29.98
CA ARG A 183 23.19 7.71 29.52
C ARG A 183 23.34 7.76 28.01
N MET A 184 23.84 6.70 27.38
CA MET A 184 23.91 6.58 25.93
C MET A 184 22.51 6.60 25.31
N ILE A 185 21.58 5.79 25.82
CA ILE A 185 20.19 5.77 25.35
C ILE A 185 19.54 7.17 25.45
N SER A 186 19.81 7.92 26.52
CA SER A 186 19.25 9.26 26.73
C SER A 186 19.90 10.37 25.91
N THR A 187 21.09 10.14 25.35
CA THR A 187 21.88 11.18 24.66
C THR A 187 22.02 10.93 23.16
N PHE A 188 21.77 9.72 22.68
CA PHE A 188 21.66 9.48 21.25
C PHE A 188 20.36 10.07 20.70
N PRO A 189 20.37 10.59 19.46
CA PRO A 189 19.15 10.80 18.71
C PRO A 189 18.33 9.51 18.64
N VAL A 190 17.02 9.62 18.86
CA VAL A 190 16.10 8.49 18.76
C VAL A 190 16.27 7.82 17.40
N ARG A 191 16.14 6.49 17.37
CA ARG A 191 16.36 5.64 16.17
C ARG A 191 17.81 5.54 15.67
N LYS A 192 18.81 6.15 16.32
CA LYS A 192 20.25 6.00 15.96
C LYS A 192 21.05 5.07 16.88
N PHE A 193 20.43 4.48 17.89
CA PHE A 193 21.06 3.59 18.87
C PHE A 193 20.30 2.28 19.00
N LYS A 194 21.01 1.16 18.95
CA LYS A 194 20.52 -0.18 19.30
C LYS A 194 21.45 -0.81 20.34
N GLY A 195 20.88 -1.30 21.44
CA GLY A 195 21.60 -1.96 22.52
C GLY A 195 21.27 -3.45 22.58
N ILE A 196 22.30 -4.29 22.67
CA ILE A 196 22.19 -5.72 22.96
C ILE A 196 22.74 -5.93 24.37
N PHE A 197 21.94 -6.51 25.26
CA PHE A 197 22.26 -6.64 26.68
C PHE A 197 22.43 -8.10 27.06
N ILE A 198 23.60 -8.44 27.60
CA ILE A 198 23.97 -9.80 28.03
C ILE A 198 24.24 -9.78 29.54
N ASP A 199 23.50 -10.60 30.29
CA ASP A 199 23.63 -10.73 31.74
C ASP A 199 23.47 -12.19 32.20
N PRO A 200 24.54 -13.00 32.11
CA PRO A 200 24.50 -14.43 32.39
C PRO A 200 24.43 -14.77 33.89
N VAL A 201 24.78 -13.82 34.78
CA VAL A 201 24.84 -14.04 36.23
C VAL A 201 23.70 -13.33 36.97
N GLY A 202 23.43 -12.07 36.65
CA GLY A 202 22.34 -11.28 37.24
C GLY A 202 20.96 -11.62 36.71
N MET A 203 20.87 -12.56 35.76
CA MET A 203 19.61 -13.00 35.12
C MET A 203 18.75 -11.85 34.55
N GLY A 204 19.38 -10.72 34.20
CA GLY A 204 18.71 -9.55 33.64
C GLY A 204 18.52 -8.39 34.63
N ASP A 205 18.80 -8.58 35.91
CA ASP A 205 18.65 -7.53 36.93
C ASP A 205 19.62 -6.36 36.72
N THR A 206 20.77 -6.60 36.06
CA THR A 206 21.76 -5.54 35.78
C THR A 206 21.22 -4.46 34.85
N PHE A 207 20.30 -4.81 33.94
CA PHE A 207 19.79 -3.92 32.91
C PHE A 207 18.26 -3.82 33.00
N PRO A 208 17.70 -2.96 33.87
CA PRO A 208 16.24 -2.82 34.05
C PRO A 208 15.58 -2.01 32.91
N PHE A 209 15.87 -2.38 31.66
CA PHE A 209 15.51 -1.66 30.45
C PHE A 209 14.28 -2.24 29.74
N GLY A 210 13.53 -3.12 30.39
CA GLY A 210 12.33 -3.76 29.83
C GLY A 210 11.22 -2.77 29.43
N ASN A 211 11.17 -1.59 30.06
CA ASN A 211 10.18 -0.55 29.76
C ASN A 211 10.55 0.35 28.57
N LEU A 212 11.72 0.16 27.95
CA LEU A 212 12.14 0.92 26.77
C LEU A 212 11.60 0.31 25.47
N HIS A 213 11.48 1.12 24.44
CA HIS A 213 10.97 0.73 23.13
C HIS A 213 11.81 -0.42 22.52
N GLU A 214 11.13 -1.38 21.88
CA GLU A 214 11.75 -2.58 21.27
C GLU A 214 12.90 -2.27 20.31
N PHE A 215 12.81 -1.14 19.59
CA PHE A 215 13.89 -0.65 18.74
C PHE A 215 15.25 -0.55 19.47
N ILE A 216 15.25 -0.16 20.74
CA ILE A 216 16.47 0.05 21.52
C ILE A 216 16.99 -1.27 22.11
N THR A 217 16.12 -2.09 22.71
CA THR A 217 16.56 -3.20 23.60
C THR A 217 16.17 -4.59 23.11
N SER A 218 15.55 -4.74 21.94
CA SER A 218 15.09 -6.03 21.38
C SER A 218 14.18 -6.86 22.31
N GLN A 219 13.56 -6.24 23.32
CA GLN A 219 12.65 -6.81 24.33
C GLN A 219 13.20 -7.94 25.23
N ARG A 220 14.44 -8.41 25.06
CA ARG A 220 15.03 -9.51 25.85
C ARG A 220 16.46 -9.22 26.26
N ILE A 221 16.80 -9.61 27.50
CA ILE A 221 18.17 -9.65 28.00
C ILE A 221 18.65 -11.09 27.91
N TYR A 222 19.82 -11.30 27.33
CA TYR A 222 20.33 -12.63 27.00
C TYR A 222 21.15 -13.18 28.17
N THR A 223 20.75 -14.36 28.67
CA THR A 223 21.33 -14.97 29.89
C THR A 223 21.94 -16.34 29.62
N ARG A 224 21.48 -17.07 28.59
CA ARG A 224 21.96 -18.42 28.25
C ARG A 224 23.07 -18.38 27.22
N ALA A 225 24.01 -19.32 27.31
CA ALA A 225 25.16 -19.41 26.41
C ALA A 225 24.81 -19.55 24.92
N ASP A 226 23.78 -20.35 24.58
CA ASP A 226 23.35 -20.52 23.19
C ASP A 226 22.76 -19.23 22.61
N ASP A 227 21.92 -18.53 23.38
CA ASP A 227 21.34 -17.25 22.95
C ASP A 227 22.43 -16.17 22.79
N ILE A 228 23.41 -16.13 23.70
CA ILE A 228 24.58 -15.25 23.61
C ILE A 228 25.34 -15.50 22.31
N ARG A 229 25.61 -16.77 21.98
CA ARG A 229 26.32 -17.15 20.76
C ARG A 229 25.57 -16.69 19.50
N GLU A 230 24.26 -16.87 19.47
CA GLU A 230 23.42 -16.42 18.34
C GLU A 230 23.50 -14.90 18.13
N GLN A 231 23.47 -14.11 19.22
CA GLN A 231 23.59 -12.65 19.11
C GLN A 231 24.96 -12.18 18.62
N LEU A 232 26.05 -12.80 19.09
CA LEU A 232 27.40 -12.47 18.63
C LEU A 232 27.59 -12.83 17.15
N ARG A 233 27.07 -13.98 16.74
CA ARG A 233 27.07 -14.38 15.33
C ARG A 233 26.26 -13.41 14.47
N GLY A 234 25.05 -13.06 14.88
CA GLY A 234 24.22 -12.09 14.15
C GLY A 234 24.88 -10.70 14.05
N LEU A 235 25.61 -10.27 15.07
CA LEU A 235 26.44 -9.05 15.00
C LEU A 235 27.58 -9.18 13.98
N THR A 236 28.26 -10.33 13.96
CA THR A 236 29.34 -10.58 12.99
C THR A 236 28.82 -10.58 11.56
N GLU A 237 27.68 -11.24 11.31
CA GLU A 237 26.99 -11.24 10.00
C GLU A 237 26.55 -9.81 9.61
N HIS A 238 26.06 -9.01 10.55
CA HIS A 238 25.74 -7.60 10.30
C HIS A 238 26.98 -6.77 9.94
N ILE A 239 28.11 -6.97 10.63
CA ILE A 239 29.39 -6.30 10.31
C ILE A 239 29.79 -6.60 8.85
N GLU A 240 29.74 -7.88 8.45
CA GLU A 240 30.05 -8.29 7.07
C GLU A 240 29.12 -7.62 6.06
N GLN A 241 27.82 -7.60 6.34
CA GLN A 241 26.83 -6.97 5.49
C GLN A 241 27.02 -5.45 5.38
N VAL A 242 27.34 -4.75 6.47
CA VAL A 242 27.62 -3.31 6.45
C VAL A 242 28.87 -3.01 5.64
N ILE A 243 29.91 -3.84 5.77
CA ILE A 243 31.12 -3.71 4.96
C ILE A 243 30.80 -3.86 3.48
N GLN A 244 30.07 -4.91 3.10
CA GLN A 244 29.76 -5.19 1.70
C GLN A 244 28.83 -4.15 1.06
N ASN A 245 27.81 -3.70 1.80
CA ASN A 245 26.74 -2.87 1.24
C ASN A 245 26.98 -1.36 1.39
N TYR A 246 27.71 -0.94 2.43
CA TYR A 246 27.94 0.49 2.72
C TYR A 246 29.43 0.86 2.63
N LEU A 247 30.33 0.05 3.18
CA LEU A 247 31.77 0.36 3.27
C LEU A 247 32.58 -0.31 2.14
N GLY A 248 32.27 0.12 0.91
CA GLY A 248 33.00 -0.24 -0.30
C GLY A 248 34.09 0.77 -0.65
N SER A 249 34.15 1.20 -1.91
CA SER A 249 35.13 2.19 -2.40
C SER A 249 34.90 3.61 -1.90
N ASN A 250 33.69 3.93 -1.44
CA ASN A 250 33.25 5.33 -1.26
C ASN A 250 33.38 5.85 0.19
N TYR A 251 33.32 4.97 1.19
CA TYR A 251 33.41 5.35 2.60
C TYR A 251 34.33 4.38 3.35
N SER A 252 35.19 4.90 4.23
CA SER A 252 36.13 4.07 5.00
C SER A 252 35.53 3.56 6.31
N THR A 253 34.57 4.30 6.90
CA THR A 253 33.85 3.92 8.12
C THR A 253 32.38 4.33 8.03
N ILE A 254 31.53 3.76 8.89
CA ILE A 254 30.10 4.07 8.93
C ILE A 254 29.86 5.51 9.39
N GLU A 255 30.78 6.09 10.17
CA GLU A 255 30.72 7.49 10.60
C GLU A 255 30.79 8.42 9.38
N ASP A 256 31.73 8.16 8.47
CA ASP A 256 31.86 8.91 7.21
C ASP A 256 30.57 8.81 6.38
N TYR A 257 29.99 7.60 6.30
CA TYR A 257 28.70 7.39 5.62
C TYR A 257 27.55 8.13 6.30
N ASN A 258 27.44 8.05 7.62
CA ASN A 258 26.33 8.62 8.39
C ASN A 258 26.33 10.16 8.39
N LEU A 259 27.51 10.79 8.26
CA LEU A 259 27.63 12.23 8.07
C LEU A 259 26.98 12.70 6.77
N ASP A 260 27.20 11.98 5.67
CA ASP A 260 26.64 12.31 4.37
C ASP A 260 25.18 11.82 4.21
N ALA A 261 24.83 10.70 4.84
CA ALA A 261 23.54 10.01 4.68
C ALA A 261 22.34 10.76 5.28
N GLY A 262 22.57 11.68 6.23
CA GLY A 262 21.52 12.46 6.87
C GLY A 262 20.37 11.58 7.38
N ALA A 263 19.23 11.68 6.68
CA ALA A 263 17.99 11.00 7.02
C ALA A 263 18.06 9.46 6.97
N ILE A 264 18.92 8.92 6.11
CA ILE A 264 19.03 7.47 5.90
C ILE A 264 20.19 6.83 6.66
N SER A 265 20.78 7.54 7.63
CA SER A 265 21.87 7.03 8.48
C SER A 265 21.52 5.67 9.14
N GLU A 266 22.55 4.82 9.24
CA GLU A 266 22.48 3.50 9.87
C GLU A 266 22.69 3.65 11.39
N PRO A 267 21.84 3.02 12.24
CA PRO A 267 21.98 3.10 13.69
C PRO A 267 23.24 2.40 14.21
N TYR A 268 23.87 2.99 15.22
CA TYR A 268 24.98 2.38 15.93
C TYR A 268 24.48 1.23 16.81
N ARG A 269 25.28 0.16 16.89
CA ARG A 269 24.97 -1.01 17.71
C ARG A 269 25.97 -1.13 18.85
N TYR A 270 25.47 -1.23 20.08
CA TYR A 270 26.28 -1.38 21.28
C TYR A 270 25.96 -2.70 21.98
N LEU A 271 27.00 -3.50 22.20
CA LEU A 271 26.92 -4.74 22.95
C LEU A 271 27.35 -4.47 24.40
N PHE A 272 26.42 -4.64 25.34
CA PHE A 272 26.65 -4.51 26.77
C PHE A 272 26.75 -5.89 27.42
N ILE A 273 27.87 -6.20 28.06
CA ILE A 273 28.11 -7.51 28.69
C ILE A 273 28.38 -7.33 30.18
N ALA A 274 27.53 -7.91 31.01
CA ALA A 274 27.75 -8.05 32.45
C ALA A 274 28.47 -9.36 32.78
N ASP A 275 29.33 -9.33 33.80
CA ASP A 275 29.97 -10.50 34.42
C ASP A 275 30.70 -11.46 33.45
N PHE A 276 31.39 -10.87 32.46
CA PHE A 276 32.29 -11.62 31.59
C PHE A 276 33.45 -12.22 32.42
N PRO A 277 33.87 -13.49 32.18
CA PRO A 277 33.60 -14.34 31.02
C PRO A 277 32.44 -15.36 31.16
N THR A 278 31.59 -15.26 32.20
CA THR A 278 30.54 -16.26 32.43
C THR A 278 29.59 -16.36 31.24
N GLY A 279 29.20 -17.57 30.82
CA GLY A 279 28.26 -17.78 29.71
C GLY A 279 28.90 -17.75 28.32
N PHE A 280 30.20 -17.48 28.20
CA PHE A 280 30.94 -17.50 26.92
C PHE A 280 31.74 -18.79 26.76
N ASP A 281 31.54 -19.47 25.64
CA ASP A 281 32.38 -20.59 25.20
C ASP A 281 33.45 -20.14 24.19
N GLN A 282 34.29 -21.08 23.74
CA GLN A 282 35.40 -20.78 22.82
C GLN A 282 34.95 -20.14 21.50
N ARG A 283 33.81 -20.52 20.92
CA ARG A 283 33.31 -19.94 19.66
C ARG A 283 32.77 -18.53 19.88
N SER A 284 32.00 -18.33 20.95
CA SER A 284 31.52 -17.00 21.35
C SER A 284 32.68 -16.01 21.60
N LEU A 285 33.82 -16.50 22.09
CA LEU A 285 35.03 -15.68 22.25
C LEU A 285 35.70 -15.32 20.92
N GLU A 286 35.70 -16.23 19.95
CA GLU A 286 36.18 -15.97 18.58
C GLU A 286 35.31 -14.91 17.89
N ASP A 287 33.99 -15.03 18.00
CA ASP A 287 33.04 -14.03 17.47
C ASP A 287 33.23 -12.66 18.15
N LEU A 288 33.33 -12.63 19.49
CA LEU A 288 33.59 -11.40 20.23
C LEU A 288 34.91 -10.74 19.80
N LYS A 289 35.96 -11.53 19.56
CA LYS A 289 37.24 -11.02 19.04
C LYS A 289 37.09 -10.44 17.64
N SER A 290 36.31 -11.06 16.77
CA SER A 290 35.99 -10.52 15.43
C SER A 290 35.27 -9.17 15.54
N ILE A 291 34.30 -9.05 16.45
CA ILE A 291 33.57 -7.80 16.71
C ILE A 291 34.50 -6.70 17.22
N LEU A 292 35.41 -6.99 18.16
CA LEU A 292 36.38 -6.01 18.65
C LEU A 292 37.34 -5.51 17.56
N LEU A 293 37.67 -6.36 16.58
CA LEU A 293 38.58 -6.02 15.49
C LEU A 293 37.89 -5.23 14.37
N ASN A 294 36.72 -5.69 13.93
CA ASN A 294 36.06 -5.19 12.72
C ASN A 294 34.87 -4.26 13.01
N GLY A 295 34.30 -4.35 14.22
CA GLY A 295 33.10 -3.61 14.63
C GLY A 295 33.22 -2.09 14.60
N PRO A 296 34.34 -1.46 15.03
CA PRO A 296 34.46 0.00 15.04
C PRO A 296 34.20 0.65 13.69
N LYS A 297 34.72 0.05 12.60
CA LYS A 297 34.52 0.58 11.24
C LYS A 297 33.05 0.58 10.81
N THR A 298 32.26 -0.33 11.35
CA THR A 298 30.84 -0.52 11.02
C THR A 298 29.90 0.08 12.07
N GLY A 299 30.42 0.78 13.09
CA GLY A 299 29.63 1.38 14.17
C GLY A 299 29.08 0.36 15.17
N VAL A 300 29.74 -0.80 15.30
CA VAL A 300 29.45 -1.83 16.29
C VAL A 300 30.49 -1.75 17.40
N TYR A 301 30.04 -1.48 18.62
CA TYR A 301 30.91 -1.25 19.77
C TYR A 301 30.55 -2.18 20.94
N VAL A 302 31.50 -2.36 21.86
CA VAL A 302 31.39 -3.33 22.97
C VAL A 302 31.75 -2.61 24.26
N ILE A 303 30.86 -2.71 25.24
CA ILE A 303 31.05 -2.18 26.59
C ILE A 303 30.84 -3.34 27.56
N LEU A 304 31.89 -3.77 28.25
CA LEU A 304 31.82 -4.96 29.09
C LEU A 304 32.39 -4.79 30.49
N HIS A 305 31.84 -5.56 31.43
CA HIS A 305 32.40 -5.80 32.75
C HIS A 305 33.17 -7.13 32.77
N ILE A 306 34.44 -7.09 33.17
CA ILE A 306 35.33 -8.24 33.35
C ILE A 306 35.60 -8.42 34.85
N ASP A 307 35.14 -9.54 35.42
CA ASP A 307 35.48 -9.91 36.79
C ASP A 307 36.71 -10.83 36.80
N LYS A 308 37.80 -10.37 37.42
CA LYS A 308 39.07 -11.13 37.50
C LYS A 308 39.00 -12.35 38.41
N ASN A 309 37.96 -12.47 39.24
CA ASN A 309 37.77 -13.59 40.16
C ASN A 309 37.03 -14.77 39.54
N LEU A 310 36.41 -14.57 38.38
CA LEU A 310 35.71 -15.64 37.66
C LEU A 310 36.72 -16.56 36.96
N GLU A 311 36.36 -17.86 36.86
CA GLU A 311 37.20 -18.84 36.18
C GLU A 311 37.37 -18.48 34.70
N LYS A 312 38.63 -18.41 34.26
CA LYS A 312 38.97 -18.08 32.88
C LYS A 312 38.75 -19.29 31.97
N PRO A 313 38.18 -19.12 30.77
CA PRO A 313 38.15 -20.17 29.76
C PRO A 313 39.57 -20.62 29.38
N ARG A 314 39.73 -21.89 28.98
CA ARG A 314 41.04 -22.44 28.56
C ARG A 314 41.59 -21.63 27.38
N ASN A 315 42.86 -21.27 27.42
CA ASN A 315 43.57 -20.47 26.41
C ASN A 315 43.06 -19.02 26.22
N PHE A 316 42.35 -18.46 27.21
CA PHE A 316 41.86 -17.09 27.14
C PHE A 316 42.89 -16.05 27.60
N ASP A 317 43.17 -15.05 26.76
CA ASP A 317 44.09 -13.96 27.04
C ASP A 317 43.39 -12.59 27.11
N TYR A 318 43.52 -11.92 28.26
CA TYR A 318 43.00 -10.58 28.48
C TYR A 318 43.76 -9.50 27.70
N GLN A 319 44.93 -9.79 27.13
CA GLN A 319 45.67 -8.83 26.30
C GLN A 319 44.82 -8.30 25.14
N THR A 320 43.95 -9.13 24.56
CA THR A 320 43.04 -8.71 23.48
C THR A 320 42.22 -7.47 23.85
N PHE A 321 41.69 -7.38 25.08
CA PHE A 321 40.95 -6.19 25.50
C PHE A 321 41.87 -5.00 25.76
N ASN A 322 43.09 -5.25 26.25
CA ASN A 322 44.09 -4.20 26.39
C ASN A 322 44.54 -3.63 25.04
N ASP A 323 44.35 -4.33 23.93
CA ASP A 323 44.69 -3.82 22.61
C ASP A 323 43.54 -2.98 22.03
N PHE A 324 42.29 -3.42 22.18
CA PHE A 324 41.12 -2.81 21.50
C PHE A 324 40.22 -1.94 22.39
N CYS A 325 40.27 -2.05 23.72
CA CYS A 325 39.38 -1.34 24.64
C CYS A 325 40.06 -0.25 25.45
N SER A 326 39.29 0.78 25.79
CA SER A 326 39.61 1.72 26.88
C SER A 326 39.42 1.01 28.23
N ILE A 327 40.50 0.91 29.01
CA ILE A 327 40.56 0.10 30.23
C ILE A 327 40.28 0.97 31.47
N ILE A 328 39.31 0.53 32.28
CA ILE A 328 38.97 1.11 33.57
C ILE A 328 39.16 0.02 34.63
N ASP A 329 40.18 0.14 35.47
CA ASP A 329 40.57 -0.92 36.43
C ASP A 329 40.76 -0.33 37.82
N LYS A 330 40.51 -1.14 38.85
CA LYS A 330 40.73 -0.76 40.25
C LYS A 330 42.06 -1.35 40.72
N PHE A 331 43.13 -0.57 40.68
CA PHE A 331 44.45 -0.99 41.18
C PHE A 331 44.61 -0.55 42.65
N THR A 332 44.84 -1.51 43.57
CA THR A 332 45.08 -1.36 45.03
C THR A 332 43.85 -1.30 45.95
N ASN A 333 44.03 -1.61 47.25
CA ASN A 333 43.04 -1.59 48.34
C ASN A 333 42.34 -0.23 48.61
N ASN A 334 42.56 0.78 47.77
CA ASN A 334 41.85 2.05 47.84
C ASN A 334 40.45 1.93 47.21
N SER A 335 39.49 2.71 47.72
CA SER A 335 38.08 2.71 47.29
C SER A 335 37.81 3.37 45.93
N LEU A 336 38.84 3.75 45.17
CA LEU A 336 38.72 4.53 43.93
C LEU A 336 39.26 3.76 42.72
N TYR A 337 38.58 3.89 41.58
CA TYR A 337 39.00 3.29 40.30
C TYR A 337 40.12 4.10 39.65
N GLN A 338 40.82 3.51 38.70
CA GLN A 338 41.86 4.15 37.92
C GLN A 338 41.58 4.04 36.41
N ILE A 339 41.70 5.15 35.69
CA ILE A 339 41.62 5.17 34.22
C ILE A 339 43.01 5.44 33.62
N TYR A 340 43.37 4.66 32.60
CA TYR A 340 44.63 4.78 31.90
C TYR A 340 44.43 5.38 30.51
N PHE A 341 45.10 6.49 30.25
CA PHE A 341 45.18 7.06 28.92
C PHE A 341 46.50 6.60 28.26
N PRO A 342 46.49 6.17 26.98
CA PRO A 342 47.66 5.60 26.30
C PRO A 342 48.92 6.48 26.32
N ASN A 343 48.79 7.79 26.56
CA ASN A 343 49.87 8.77 26.57
C ASN A 343 50.18 9.37 27.96
N ILE A 344 49.54 8.89 29.03
CA ILE A 344 49.72 9.44 30.39
C ILE A 344 50.25 8.36 31.32
N SER A 345 51.44 8.57 31.88
CA SER A 345 52.14 7.59 32.72
C SER A 345 51.57 7.42 34.13
N GLN A 346 50.62 8.26 34.56
CA GLN A 346 49.98 8.17 35.88
C GLN A 346 48.46 7.95 35.77
N PRO A 347 47.90 6.95 36.50
CA PRO A 347 46.47 6.71 36.53
C PRO A 347 45.73 7.77 37.37
N PHE A 348 44.55 8.20 36.89
CA PHE A 348 43.69 9.15 37.60
C PHE A 348 42.69 8.45 38.51
N SER A 349 42.43 8.99 39.70
CA SER A 349 41.40 8.43 40.58
C SER A 349 39.99 8.77 40.08
N LEU A 350 39.17 7.75 39.88
CA LEU A 350 37.87 7.79 39.24
C LEU A 350 36.79 7.28 40.21
N ILE A 351 35.74 8.07 40.36
CA ILE A 351 34.49 7.71 41.02
C ILE A 351 33.46 7.44 39.93
N LEU A 352 33.00 6.19 39.80
CA LEU A 352 32.03 5.84 38.78
C LEU A 352 30.64 6.40 39.11
N ASP A 353 29.91 6.83 38.08
CA ASP A 353 28.53 7.28 38.23
C ASP A 353 27.63 6.09 38.59
N GLN A 354 26.64 6.34 39.45
CA GLN A 354 25.54 5.42 39.74
C GLN A 354 24.39 5.63 38.73
N PRO A 355 23.49 4.66 38.52
CA PRO A 355 22.32 4.87 37.68
C PRO A 355 21.38 5.93 38.29
N PRO A 356 20.52 6.58 37.48
CA PRO A 356 19.57 7.55 38.00
C PRO A 356 18.53 6.89 38.92
N PRO A 357 17.87 7.66 39.81
CA PRO A 357 16.73 7.16 40.58
C PRO A 357 15.63 6.61 39.67
N ASN A 358 14.90 5.58 40.13
CA ASN A 358 13.87 4.90 39.35
C ASN A 358 12.77 5.85 38.82
N GLU A 359 12.41 6.87 39.58
CA GLU A 359 11.43 7.88 39.15
C GLU A 359 11.91 8.64 37.91
N LEU A 360 13.15 9.13 37.93
CA LEU A 360 13.77 9.82 36.80
C LEU A 360 13.94 8.88 35.60
N PHE A 361 14.40 7.66 35.84
CA PHE A 361 14.51 6.62 34.80
C PHE A 361 13.18 6.41 34.07
N ASN A 362 12.08 6.21 34.82
CA ASN A 362 10.76 5.95 34.24
C ASN A 362 10.24 7.16 33.44
N GLN A 363 10.40 8.38 33.95
CA GLN A 363 10.00 9.60 33.23
C GLN A 363 10.77 9.76 31.91
N MET A 364 12.09 9.53 31.94
CA MET A 364 12.92 9.62 30.75
C MET A 364 12.61 8.51 29.73
N ALA A 365 12.40 7.28 30.20
CA ALA A 365 12.02 6.15 29.36
C ALA A 365 10.68 6.40 28.66
N GLU A 366 9.68 6.95 29.36
CA GLU A 366 8.40 7.33 28.77
C GLU A 366 8.57 8.41 27.69
N ALA A 367 9.34 9.47 27.98
CA ALA A 367 9.63 10.52 27.01
C ALA A 367 10.34 9.98 25.74
N ILE A 368 11.33 9.09 25.90
CA ILE A 368 12.01 8.42 24.77
C ILE A 368 11.03 7.58 23.95
N ASN A 369 10.18 6.79 24.62
CA ASN A 369 9.21 5.94 23.94
C ASN A 369 8.20 6.77 23.14
N GLN A 370 7.71 7.87 23.70
CA GLN A 370 6.83 8.81 23.00
C GLN A 370 7.55 9.47 21.81
N ALA A 371 8.79 9.92 21.99
CA ALA A 371 9.60 10.50 20.91
C ALA A 371 9.83 9.51 19.76
N ILE A 372 10.14 8.24 20.03
CA ILE A 372 10.31 7.20 18.98
C ILE A 372 9.02 6.97 18.18
N ARG A 373 7.87 7.03 18.84
CA ARG A 373 6.55 6.88 18.19
C ARG A 373 6.17 8.09 17.34
N ASN A 374 6.54 9.30 17.79
CA ASN A 374 6.15 10.56 17.15
C ASN A 374 7.11 11.00 16.04
N VAL A 375 8.39 10.63 16.11
CA VAL A 375 9.37 10.95 15.06
C VAL A 375 9.02 10.15 13.80
N LYS A 376 8.59 10.89 12.76
CA LYS A 376 8.48 10.36 11.40
C LYS A 376 9.84 9.85 10.99
N VAL A 377 9.87 8.66 10.38
CA VAL A 377 11.10 8.06 9.89
C VAL A 377 11.80 9.08 9.00
N ASP A 378 13.03 9.42 9.35
CA ASP A 378 13.87 10.32 8.58
C ASP A 378 13.89 9.84 7.11
N THR A 379 13.19 10.56 6.25
CA THR A 379 12.97 10.22 4.84
C THR A 379 13.00 11.50 4.01
N VAL A 380 13.32 11.37 2.72
CA VAL A 380 13.27 12.50 1.81
C VAL A 380 11.83 12.76 1.40
N ALA A 381 11.40 14.02 1.47
CA ALA A 381 10.09 14.42 0.98
C ALA A 381 9.94 14.13 -0.51
N PHE A 382 8.82 13.55 -0.92
CA PHE A 382 8.51 13.19 -2.31
C PHE A 382 8.74 14.34 -3.30
N SER A 383 8.28 15.54 -2.96
CA SER A 383 8.44 16.77 -3.76
C SER A 383 9.89 17.12 -4.11
N LYS A 384 10.90 16.65 -3.36
CA LYS A 384 12.31 16.93 -3.65
C LYS A 384 12.91 16.02 -4.73
N LEU A 385 12.20 14.97 -5.16
CA LEU A 385 12.76 13.99 -6.09
C LEU A 385 12.62 14.38 -7.57
N TYR A 386 11.65 15.23 -7.91
CA TYR A 386 11.32 15.61 -9.28
C TYR A 386 11.67 17.07 -9.56
N PRO A 387 12.09 17.40 -10.81
CA PRO A 387 12.29 18.78 -11.22
C PRO A 387 10.94 19.50 -11.40
N ASP A 388 10.97 20.84 -11.42
CA ASP A 388 9.78 21.69 -11.66
C ASP A 388 9.20 21.58 -13.08
N VAL A 389 9.91 20.89 -13.99
CA VAL A 389 9.47 20.69 -15.37
C VAL A 389 8.51 19.50 -15.45
N ASN A 390 7.31 19.72 -15.98
CA ASN A 390 6.27 18.70 -16.09
C ASN A 390 6.33 17.96 -17.43
N TRP A 391 6.13 16.63 -17.41
CA TRP A 391 5.96 15.79 -18.60
C TRP A 391 7.03 16.01 -19.68
N TYR A 392 8.29 15.85 -19.29
CA TYR A 392 9.48 16.03 -20.13
C TYR A 392 10.11 14.71 -20.59
N ALA A 393 9.76 13.58 -19.95
CA ALA A 393 10.42 12.30 -20.19
C ALA A 393 9.90 11.59 -21.46
N ASP A 394 10.79 10.89 -22.16
CA ASP A 394 10.51 10.07 -23.34
C ASP A 394 10.57 8.58 -22.96
N SER A 395 9.49 7.84 -23.19
CA SER A 395 9.42 6.42 -22.84
C SER A 395 9.88 5.46 -23.96
N ARG A 396 10.55 5.93 -25.02
CA ARG A 396 10.98 5.07 -26.14
C ARG A 396 11.78 3.86 -25.66
N LYS A 397 12.82 4.07 -24.86
CA LYS A 397 13.73 3.00 -24.39
C LYS A 397 13.34 2.41 -23.04
N GLU A 398 12.91 3.26 -22.11
CA GLU A 398 12.58 2.87 -20.74
C GLU A 398 11.56 3.81 -20.12
N ILE A 399 10.92 3.35 -19.04
CA ILE A 399 10.31 4.21 -18.02
C ILE A 399 11.24 4.21 -16.82
N ARG A 400 11.66 5.39 -16.37
CA ARG A 400 12.57 5.56 -15.23
C ARG A 400 12.12 6.72 -14.37
N THR A 401 12.20 6.56 -13.05
CA THR A 401 11.84 7.61 -12.10
C THR A 401 12.51 7.38 -10.74
N PRO A 402 12.99 8.42 -10.03
CA PRO A 402 13.39 8.28 -8.64
C PRO A 402 12.18 7.97 -7.77
N ILE A 403 12.36 7.13 -6.76
CA ILE A 403 11.34 6.75 -5.78
C ILE A 403 11.85 6.91 -4.34
N GLY A 404 13.13 7.27 -4.18
CA GLY A 404 13.78 7.40 -2.88
C GLY A 404 15.27 7.70 -2.99
N LEU A 405 16.02 7.35 -1.95
CA LEU A 405 17.49 7.42 -1.92
C LEU A 405 18.10 6.03 -1.82
N MET A 406 19.27 5.86 -2.44
CA MET A 406 20.10 4.66 -2.40
C MET A 406 21.47 5.10 -1.87
N GLY A 407 21.76 4.79 -0.61
CA GLY A 407 22.90 5.41 0.08
C GLY A 407 22.82 6.93 0.13
N ALA A 408 23.88 7.58 0.63
CA ALA A 408 23.86 8.99 1.00
C ALA A 408 23.62 10.00 -0.14
N LYS A 409 24.03 9.66 -1.38
CA LYS A 409 24.05 10.62 -2.49
C LYS A 409 23.27 10.17 -3.72
N ASP A 410 23.01 8.88 -3.88
CA ASP A 410 22.36 8.36 -5.08
C ASP A 410 20.83 8.28 -4.89
N LYS A 411 20.11 8.44 -6.00
CA LYS A 411 18.65 8.25 -6.00
C LYS A 411 18.37 6.75 -6.12
N LEU A 412 17.41 6.28 -5.34
CA LEU A 412 16.79 4.99 -5.61
C LEU A 412 15.83 5.18 -6.78
N GLU A 413 16.15 4.60 -7.92
CA GLU A 413 15.37 4.78 -9.15
C GLU A 413 14.66 3.48 -9.55
N PHE A 414 13.35 3.59 -9.73
CA PHE A 414 12.56 2.57 -10.39
C PHE A 414 12.68 2.72 -11.90
N TRP A 415 12.95 1.64 -12.61
CA TRP A 415 12.92 1.66 -14.06
C TRP A 415 12.60 0.29 -14.69
N PHE A 416 11.98 0.34 -15.87
CA PHE A 416 11.74 -0.79 -16.76
C PHE A 416 12.03 -0.40 -18.21
N GLY A 417 12.71 -1.28 -18.94
CA GLY A 417 13.10 -1.09 -20.33
C GLY A 417 14.52 -1.55 -20.57
N GLU A 418 15.17 -0.89 -21.52
CA GLU A 418 16.56 -1.09 -21.89
C GLU A 418 17.28 0.25 -21.69
N ASN A 419 18.17 0.30 -20.71
CA ASN A 419 18.89 1.53 -20.39
C ASN A 419 20.03 1.79 -21.40
N GLU A 420 20.69 2.94 -21.29
CA GLU A 420 21.78 3.31 -22.22
C GLU A 420 23.01 2.40 -22.15
N ASP A 421 23.25 1.80 -20.97
CA ASP A 421 24.36 0.87 -20.71
C ASP A 421 24.07 -0.57 -21.19
N GLY A 422 22.90 -0.81 -21.79
CA GLY A 422 22.45 -2.14 -22.24
C GLY A 422 21.89 -3.03 -21.14
N GLY A 423 21.68 -2.50 -19.93
CA GLY A 423 20.96 -3.15 -18.84
C GLY A 423 19.48 -3.30 -19.17
N ILE A 424 18.92 -4.46 -18.85
CA ILE A 424 17.53 -4.82 -19.16
C ILE A 424 16.79 -5.17 -17.87
N VAL A 425 15.69 -4.48 -17.62
CA VAL A 425 14.74 -4.79 -16.55
C VAL A 425 13.32 -4.73 -17.14
N SER A 426 12.57 -5.80 -17.04
CA SER A 426 11.29 -5.99 -17.75
C SER A 426 10.10 -5.97 -16.80
N ASN A 427 10.20 -6.68 -15.68
CA ASN A 427 9.09 -6.93 -14.76
C ASN A 427 9.58 -6.99 -13.32
N GLY A 428 8.68 -6.71 -12.36
CA GLY A 428 9.05 -6.60 -10.96
C GLY A 428 8.14 -7.35 -9.99
N LEU A 429 8.74 -7.75 -8.87
CA LEU A 429 8.07 -8.24 -7.66
C LEU A 429 8.39 -7.32 -6.49
N LEU A 430 7.35 -6.81 -5.83
CA LEU A 430 7.44 -6.06 -4.56
C LEU A 430 6.86 -6.90 -3.43
N ALA A 431 7.63 -7.21 -2.40
CA ALA A 431 7.14 -8.00 -1.28
C ALA A 431 7.51 -7.41 0.08
N GLY A 432 6.65 -7.55 1.08
CA GLY A 432 6.88 -7.03 2.43
C GLY A 432 5.73 -7.32 3.39
N LYS A 433 6.03 -7.47 4.67
CA LYS A 433 4.99 -7.65 5.70
C LYS A 433 4.08 -6.41 5.81
N PRO A 434 2.87 -6.52 6.39
CA PRO A 434 2.03 -5.36 6.67
C PRO A 434 2.80 -4.26 7.42
N GLY A 435 2.67 -3.01 6.98
CA GLY A 435 3.38 -1.86 7.57
C GLY A 435 4.84 -1.69 7.13
N ALA A 436 5.40 -2.58 6.31
CA ALA A 436 6.79 -2.46 5.83
C ALA A 436 7.02 -1.35 4.79
N GLY A 437 5.95 -0.70 4.29
CA GLY A 437 6.05 0.37 3.29
C GLY A 437 5.72 -0.05 1.84
N LYS A 438 5.04 -1.19 1.63
CA LYS A 438 4.62 -1.67 0.30
C LYS A 438 3.76 -0.64 -0.44
N SER A 439 2.65 -0.20 0.18
CA SER A 439 1.76 0.79 -0.42
C SER A 439 2.47 2.12 -0.70
N PHE A 440 3.33 2.58 0.23
CA PHE A 440 4.17 3.77 0.03
C PHE A 440 5.06 3.62 -1.22
N THR A 441 5.66 2.46 -1.41
CA THR A 441 6.50 2.17 -2.59
C THR A 441 5.67 2.20 -3.88
N LEU A 442 4.49 1.56 -3.91
CA LEU A 442 3.61 1.57 -5.08
C LEU A 442 3.18 3.00 -5.43
N HIS A 443 2.75 3.79 -4.45
CA HIS A 443 2.40 5.19 -4.68
C HIS A 443 3.57 6.02 -5.18
N ALA A 444 4.75 5.81 -4.59
CA ALA A 444 5.98 6.46 -4.99
C ALA A 444 6.45 5.98 -6.37
N ILE A 445 6.00 4.86 -6.92
CA ILE A 445 6.27 4.51 -8.33
C ILE A 445 5.24 5.21 -9.23
N ILE A 446 3.95 5.06 -8.91
CA ILE A 446 2.85 5.57 -9.73
C ILE A 446 2.91 7.09 -9.91
N LEU A 447 3.01 7.84 -8.81
CA LEU A 447 2.98 9.30 -8.85
C LEU A 447 4.21 9.87 -9.56
N SER A 448 5.36 9.27 -9.31
CA SER A 448 6.66 9.68 -9.85
C SER A 448 6.76 9.49 -11.34
N LEU A 449 6.20 8.39 -11.85
CA LEU A 449 6.05 8.20 -13.28
C LEU A 449 5.05 9.20 -13.85
N ALA A 450 3.90 9.41 -13.21
CA ALA A 450 2.87 10.33 -13.70
C ALA A 450 3.28 11.82 -13.68
N MET A 451 4.22 12.19 -12.81
CA MET A 451 4.85 13.53 -12.80
C MET A 451 5.78 13.75 -14.01
N GLN A 452 6.47 12.69 -14.47
CA GLN A 452 7.51 12.80 -15.49
C GLN A 452 7.05 12.51 -16.92
N TYR A 453 6.16 11.53 -17.09
CA TYR A 453 5.69 11.09 -18.40
C TYR A 453 4.31 11.65 -18.66
N SER A 454 4.03 12.10 -19.89
CA SER A 454 2.65 12.41 -20.28
C SER A 454 1.82 11.13 -20.45
N PRO A 455 0.48 11.19 -20.41
CA PRO A 455 -0.37 10.03 -20.73
C PRO A 455 -0.13 9.43 -22.13
N ASP A 456 0.44 10.19 -23.08
CA ASP A 456 0.84 9.66 -24.40
C ASP A 456 2.09 8.77 -24.35
N GLU A 457 2.84 8.81 -23.25
CA GLU A 457 4.09 8.07 -23.04
C GLU A 457 3.89 6.88 -22.09
N LEU A 458 2.89 6.93 -21.20
CA LEU A 458 2.65 5.92 -20.17
C LEU A 458 1.15 5.72 -19.88
N GLU A 459 0.75 4.46 -19.85
CA GLU A 459 -0.57 3.99 -19.43
C GLU A 459 -0.47 3.10 -18.20
N LEU A 460 -1.38 3.29 -17.25
CA LEU A 460 -1.40 2.58 -15.97
C LEU A 460 -2.65 1.70 -15.86
N TYR A 461 -2.43 0.44 -15.46
CA TYR A 461 -3.46 -0.54 -15.14
C TYR A 461 -3.30 -0.92 -13.68
N LEU A 462 -4.20 -0.44 -12.82
CA LEU A 462 -4.09 -0.53 -11.36
C LEU A 462 -5.12 -1.54 -10.83
N LEU A 463 -4.66 -2.68 -10.33
CA LEU A 463 -5.53 -3.74 -9.81
C LEU A 463 -5.27 -3.96 -8.31
N ASP A 464 -6.30 -3.79 -7.48
CA ASP A 464 -6.24 -4.05 -6.03
C ASP A 464 -7.11 -5.27 -5.68
N PHE A 465 -6.50 -6.33 -5.15
CA PHE A 465 -7.16 -7.60 -4.79
C PHE A 465 -7.41 -7.78 -3.28
N LYS A 466 -7.37 -6.70 -2.48
CA LYS A 466 -7.70 -6.73 -1.04
C LYS A 466 -8.97 -5.93 -0.75
N GLN A 467 -9.52 -6.04 0.48
CA GLN A 467 -10.42 -5.03 1.08
C GLN A 467 -9.73 -3.66 1.30
N GLY A 468 -8.51 -3.49 0.80
CA GLY A 468 -7.84 -2.21 0.73
C GLY A 468 -8.37 -1.48 -0.49
N VAL A 469 -8.56 -0.18 -0.35
CA VAL A 469 -8.92 0.70 -1.45
C VAL A 469 -7.69 1.51 -1.88
N GLU A 470 -6.54 0.84 -1.99
CA GLU A 470 -5.23 1.50 -2.11
C GLU A 470 -5.20 2.41 -3.35
N PHE A 471 -5.77 1.94 -4.46
CA PHE A 471 -5.81 2.70 -5.70
C PHE A 471 -7.03 3.62 -5.86
N GLN A 472 -7.94 3.68 -4.88
CA GLN A 472 -9.12 4.57 -4.92
C GLN A 472 -8.74 6.06 -5.00
N ILE A 473 -7.61 6.43 -4.38
CA ILE A 473 -7.08 7.80 -4.44
C ILE A 473 -6.79 8.29 -5.86
N TYR A 474 -6.58 7.37 -6.81
CA TYR A 474 -6.32 7.69 -8.22
C TYR A 474 -7.60 7.92 -9.02
N VAL A 475 -8.77 7.69 -8.42
CA VAL A 475 -10.07 8.08 -8.98
C VAL A 475 -10.46 9.46 -8.45
N ASP A 476 -10.44 9.63 -7.13
CA ASP A 476 -10.76 10.89 -6.46
C ASP A 476 -9.89 11.05 -5.20
N ALA A 477 -8.93 11.96 -5.24
CA ALA A 477 -7.96 12.16 -4.17
C ALA A 477 -8.60 12.59 -2.84
N GLU A 478 -9.61 13.46 -2.90
CA GLU A 478 -10.29 13.99 -1.69
C GLU A 478 -11.10 12.91 -0.97
N LYS A 479 -11.70 11.99 -1.73
CA LYS A 479 -12.57 10.93 -1.19
C LYS A 479 -11.82 9.63 -0.91
N GLY A 480 -10.74 9.35 -1.63
CA GLY A 480 -9.95 8.12 -1.48
C GLY A 480 -9.24 7.97 -0.13
N GLU A 481 -9.08 9.05 0.65
CA GLU A 481 -8.58 8.95 2.03
C GLU A 481 -9.62 8.41 3.01
N ASN A 482 -10.91 8.66 2.75
CA ASN A 482 -12.00 8.13 3.56
C ASN A 482 -12.42 6.74 3.05
N ARG A 483 -11.67 5.72 3.50
CA ARG A 483 -11.91 4.30 3.19
C ARG A 483 -13.33 3.79 3.49
N ASN A 484 -14.08 4.51 4.32
CA ASN A 484 -15.47 4.18 4.70
C ASN A 484 -16.53 5.06 4.01
N SER A 485 -16.13 6.00 3.13
CA SER A 485 -17.10 6.88 2.47
C SER A 485 -17.92 6.07 1.46
N ARG A 486 -19.25 6.09 1.64
CA ARG A 486 -20.23 5.54 0.69
C ARG A 486 -20.53 6.52 -0.46
N GLU A 487 -19.84 7.65 -0.50
CA GLU A 487 -20.04 8.68 -1.50
C GLU A 487 -19.51 8.25 -2.87
N GLU A 488 -20.13 8.77 -3.92
CA GLU A 488 -19.71 8.47 -5.28
C GLU A 488 -18.37 9.13 -5.61
N LEU A 489 -17.49 8.36 -6.23
CA LEU A 489 -16.20 8.82 -6.74
C LEU A 489 -16.40 9.64 -8.00
N ASP A 490 -15.72 10.78 -8.08
CA ASP A 490 -15.74 11.65 -9.26
C ASP A 490 -14.67 11.20 -10.28
N GLU A 491 -15.08 10.45 -11.31
CA GLU A 491 -14.19 10.00 -12.38
C GLU A 491 -13.49 11.15 -13.14
N THR A 492 -14.04 12.37 -13.10
CA THR A 492 -13.41 13.53 -13.77
C THR A 492 -12.10 13.97 -13.11
N ARG A 493 -11.88 13.53 -11.87
CA ARG A 493 -10.66 13.74 -11.09
C ARG A 493 -9.70 12.56 -11.20
N ALA A 494 -10.03 11.53 -11.99
CA ALA A 494 -9.18 10.36 -12.10
C ALA A 494 -7.82 10.70 -12.72
N LEU A 495 -6.79 9.96 -12.31
CA LEU A 495 -5.44 10.09 -12.84
C LEU A 495 -5.45 9.97 -14.38
N PRO A 496 -4.93 10.95 -15.14
CA PRO A 496 -5.00 10.97 -16.60
C PRO A 496 -4.40 9.73 -17.28
N HIS A 497 -3.35 9.17 -16.68
CA HIS A 497 -2.62 7.97 -17.14
C HIS A 497 -3.36 6.65 -16.90
N ALA A 498 -4.31 6.61 -15.96
CA ALA A 498 -4.99 5.39 -15.60
C ALA A 498 -6.02 4.98 -16.68
N LYS A 499 -5.89 3.75 -17.19
CA LYS A 499 -6.84 3.13 -18.14
C LYS A 499 -7.79 2.19 -17.44
N VAL A 500 -7.27 1.45 -16.48
CA VAL A 500 -8.05 0.54 -15.62
C VAL A 500 -7.71 0.85 -14.17
N ILE A 501 -8.74 1.03 -13.35
CA ILE A 501 -8.61 1.04 -11.89
C ILE A 501 -9.64 0.05 -11.36
N SER A 502 -9.16 -0.98 -10.68
CA SER A 502 -10.01 -1.93 -9.98
C SER A 502 -9.82 -1.82 -8.48
N ILE A 503 -10.93 -1.71 -7.77
CA ILE A 503 -11.02 -1.61 -6.32
C ILE A 503 -11.79 -2.82 -5.83
N GLU A 504 -11.17 -3.62 -4.95
CA GLU A 504 -11.72 -4.89 -4.45
C GLU A 504 -12.06 -5.87 -5.61
N SER A 505 -11.07 -6.15 -6.46
CA SER A 505 -11.27 -6.94 -7.68
C SER A 505 -11.55 -8.41 -7.43
N ASP A 506 -12.37 -9.01 -8.31
CA ASP A 506 -12.53 -10.47 -8.40
C ASP A 506 -11.49 -11.07 -9.35
N ARG A 507 -11.18 -12.36 -9.16
CA ARG A 507 -10.16 -13.10 -9.92
C ARG A 507 -10.44 -13.08 -11.43
N GLU A 508 -11.70 -13.17 -11.84
CA GLU A 508 -12.13 -13.12 -13.24
C GLU A 508 -11.87 -11.76 -13.91
N PHE A 509 -12.13 -10.67 -13.19
CA PHE A 509 -11.83 -9.33 -13.70
C PHE A 509 -10.32 -9.16 -13.89
N GLY A 510 -9.52 -9.60 -12.91
CA GLY A 510 -8.06 -9.65 -13.01
C GLY A 510 -7.56 -10.41 -14.24
N LEU A 511 -8.11 -11.61 -14.46
CA LEU A 511 -7.82 -12.40 -15.64
C LEU A 511 -8.17 -11.65 -16.93
N SER A 512 -9.36 -11.06 -17.02
CA SER A 512 -9.79 -10.31 -18.21
C SER A 512 -8.87 -9.12 -18.52
N VAL A 513 -8.40 -8.40 -17.50
CA VAL A 513 -7.44 -7.30 -17.67
C VAL A 513 -6.13 -7.83 -18.25
N LEU A 514 -5.61 -8.94 -17.73
CA LEU A 514 -4.39 -9.53 -18.24
C LEU A 514 -4.56 -10.10 -19.66
N GLU A 515 -5.71 -10.66 -19.99
CA GLU A 515 -6.01 -11.12 -21.35
C GLU A 515 -6.05 -9.94 -22.34
N TYR A 516 -6.66 -8.83 -21.96
CA TYR A 516 -6.63 -7.59 -22.75
C TYR A 516 -5.21 -7.07 -22.94
N VAL A 517 -4.39 -7.06 -21.89
CA VAL A 517 -2.97 -6.67 -21.98
C VAL A 517 -2.20 -7.62 -22.92
N ASN A 518 -2.48 -8.92 -22.87
CA ASN A 518 -1.89 -9.89 -23.79
C ASN A 518 -2.37 -9.67 -25.24
N GLN A 519 -3.61 -9.26 -25.46
CA GLN A 519 -4.09 -8.85 -26.79
C GLN A 519 -3.33 -7.61 -27.30
N GLN A 520 -2.99 -6.65 -26.43
CA GLN A 520 -2.16 -5.51 -26.81
C GLN A 520 -0.75 -5.92 -27.28
N ILE A 521 -0.16 -7.00 -26.74
CA ILE A 521 1.08 -7.59 -27.27
C ILE A 521 0.89 -8.03 -28.73
N GLU A 522 -0.19 -8.75 -29.02
CA GLU A 522 -0.48 -9.26 -30.36
C GLU A 522 -0.78 -8.14 -31.36
N GLU A 523 -1.55 -7.13 -30.95
CA GLU A 523 -1.87 -5.96 -31.77
C GLU A 523 -0.63 -5.14 -32.09
N ARG A 524 0.23 -4.87 -31.10
CA ARG A 524 1.51 -4.18 -31.31
C ARG A 524 2.45 -5.00 -32.19
N SER A 525 2.46 -6.33 -32.06
CA SER A 525 3.24 -7.21 -32.96
C SER A 525 2.79 -7.07 -34.42
N LYS A 526 1.49 -7.08 -34.69
CA LYS A 526 0.94 -6.88 -36.05
C LYS A 526 1.29 -5.48 -36.57
N LEU A 527 1.16 -4.45 -35.72
CA LEU A 527 1.49 -3.07 -36.05
C LEU A 527 2.98 -2.89 -36.40
N PHE A 528 3.88 -3.49 -35.63
CA PHE A 528 5.31 -3.37 -35.87
C PHE A 528 5.73 -4.10 -37.16
N LYS A 529 5.09 -5.26 -37.43
CA LYS A 529 5.26 -6.00 -38.68
C LYS A 529 4.83 -5.20 -39.89
N SER A 530 3.63 -4.60 -39.86
CA SER A 530 3.08 -3.86 -41.00
C SER A 530 3.82 -2.53 -41.26
N ALA A 531 4.41 -1.92 -40.23
CA ALA A 531 5.12 -0.64 -40.35
C ALA A 531 6.58 -0.75 -40.83
N GLY A 532 7.15 -1.95 -40.92
CA GLY A 532 8.55 -2.15 -41.30
C GLY A 532 9.26 -3.37 -40.71
N ASN A 533 8.51 -4.33 -40.17
CA ASN A 533 9.05 -5.51 -39.50
C ASN A 533 9.96 -5.21 -38.29
N PHE A 534 9.57 -4.22 -37.48
CA PHE A 534 10.26 -3.88 -36.24
C PHE A 534 10.04 -4.94 -35.16
N GLU A 535 11.04 -5.15 -34.30
CA GLU A 535 10.95 -6.12 -33.22
C GLU A 535 10.68 -5.45 -31.86
N LYS A 536 11.10 -4.20 -31.70
CA LYS A 536 11.00 -3.46 -30.44
C LYS A 536 10.23 -2.14 -30.59
N ILE A 537 9.55 -1.72 -29.52
CA ILE A 537 8.76 -0.48 -29.47
C ILE A 537 9.57 0.77 -29.82
N TYR A 538 10.82 0.88 -29.38
CA TYR A 538 11.64 2.06 -29.68
C TYR A 538 11.97 2.16 -31.18
N GLU A 539 12.12 1.02 -31.87
CA GLU A 539 12.40 0.97 -33.31
C GLU A 539 11.18 1.48 -34.09
N TYR A 540 10.00 0.97 -33.75
CA TYR A 540 8.74 1.43 -34.31
C TYR A 540 8.52 2.93 -34.09
N ARG A 541 8.72 3.42 -32.86
CA ARG A 541 8.55 4.84 -32.52
C ARG A 541 9.57 5.73 -33.23
N ASN A 542 10.84 5.29 -33.33
CA ASN A 542 11.87 6.04 -34.04
C ASN A 542 11.62 6.14 -35.55
N ALA A 543 11.15 5.06 -36.16
CA ALA A 543 10.91 5.02 -37.60
C ALA A 543 9.63 5.76 -38.01
N THR A 544 8.57 5.69 -37.21
CA THR A 544 7.26 6.24 -37.56
C THR A 544 6.99 7.63 -36.98
N GLY A 545 7.67 7.99 -35.88
CA GLY A 545 7.34 9.19 -35.11
C GLY A 545 6.03 9.09 -34.32
N ASN A 546 5.30 7.97 -34.41
CA ASN A 546 4.04 7.79 -33.69
C ASN A 546 4.30 7.60 -32.20
N LYS A 547 3.52 8.29 -31.37
CA LYS A 547 3.50 8.00 -29.93
C LYS A 547 2.73 6.71 -29.69
N LEU A 548 3.37 5.79 -28.96
CA LEU A 548 2.77 4.55 -28.49
C LEU A 548 3.18 4.40 -27.02
N PRO A 549 2.28 4.64 -26.05
CA PRO A 549 2.63 4.63 -24.64
C PRO A 549 3.06 3.25 -24.17
N ARG A 550 3.97 3.21 -23.19
CA ARG A 550 4.27 1.98 -22.46
C ARG A 550 3.13 1.66 -21.50
N ILE A 551 2.81 0.38 -21.35
CA ILE A 551 1.78 -0.10 -20.41
C ILE A 551 2.50 -0.64 -19.18
N LEU A 552 2.16 -0.11 -18.01
CA LEU A 552 2.56 -0.66 -16.73
C LEU A 552 1.34 -1.21 -15.99
N VAL A 553 1.32 -2.52 -15.78
CA VAL A 553 0.31 -3.22 -15.00
C VAL A 553 0.82 -3.37 -13.57
N LEU A 554 0.14 -2.73 -12.61
CA LEU A 554 0.40 -2.85 -11.19
C LEU A 554 -0.69 -3.68 -10.53
N ILE A 555 -0.30 -4.80 -9.92
CA ILE A 555 -1.21 -5.68 -9.20
C ILE A 555 -0.84 -5.70 -7.74
N ASP A 556 -1.69 -5.11 -6.90
CA ASP A 556 -1.54 -5.22 -5.46
C ASP A 556 -2.23 -6.48 -4.91
N GLU A 557 -1.53 -7.14 -4.01
CA GLU A 557 -1.90 -8.43 -3.43
C GLU A 557 -2.24 -9.50 -4.48
N PHE A 558 -1.36 -9.67 -5.48
CA PHE A 558 -1.59 -10.57 -6.61
C PHE A 558 -1.88 -12.02 -6.20
N GLN A 559 -1.46 -12.47 -5.01
CA GLN A 559 -1.68 -13.84 -4.53
C GLN A 559 -3.17 -14.22 -4.47
N TYR A 560 -4.08 -13.26 -4.31
CA TYR A 560 -5.52 -13.51 -4.29
C TYR A 560 -6.03 -14.04 -5.65
N MET A 561 -5.35 -13.72 -6.75
CA MET A 561 -5.69 -14.22 -8.08
C MET A 561 -5.53 -15.74 -8.19
N PHE A 562 -4.67 -16.34 -7.35
CA PHE A 562 -4.28 -17.75 -7.40
C PHE A 562 -4.75 -18.55 -6.16
N GLN A 563 -5.73 -18.06 -5.39
CA GLN A 563 -6.19 -18.76 -4.18
C GLN A 563 -6.78 -20.15 -4.44
N GLU A 564 -7.46 -20.33 -5.58
CA GLU A 564 -8.07 -21.60 -5.95
C GLU A 564 -7.29 -22.27 -7.08
N SER A 565 -7.37 -23.60 -7.15
CA SER A 565 -6.78 -24.41 -8.21
C SER A 565 -7.84 -24.78 -9.25
N ASP A 566 -8.32 -23.78 -9.99
CA ASP A 566 -9.39 -23.88 -10.99
C ASP A 566 -8.92 -23.49 -12.40
N GLN A 567 -9.84 -23.47 -13.37
CA GLN A 567 -9.55 -23.07 -14.75
C GLN A 567 -9.08 -21.60 -14.85
N ILE A 568 -9.56 -20.72 -13.96
CA ILE A 568 -9.12 -19.32 -13.89
C ILE A 568 -7.63 -19.26 -13.54
N ALA A 569 -7.18 -19.98 -12.51
CA ALA A 569 -5.77 -20.04 -12.15
C ALA A 569 -4.90 -20.64 -13.26
N GLN A 570 -5.37 -21.68 -13.95
CA GLN A 570 -4.66 -22.24 -15.11
C GLN A 570 -4.51 -21.21 -16.23
N ARG A 571 -5.58 -20.47 -16.53
CA ARG A 571 -5.55 -19.43 -17.57
C ARG A 571 -4.66 -18.25 -17.17
N LEU A 572 -4.73 -17.80 -15.92
CA LEU A 572 -3.85 -16.77 -15.36
C LEU A 572 -2.38 -17.13 -15.53
N ASN A 573 -2.00 -18.38 -15.23
CA ASN A 573 -0.64 -18.86 -15.42
C ASN A 573 -0.17 -18.70 -16.88
N VAL A 574 -1.00 -19.10 -17.85
CA VAL A 574 -0.69 -18.99 -19.28
C VAL A 574 -0.52 -17.53 -19.71
N VAL A 575 -1.47 -16.67 -19.32
CA VAL A 575 -1.48 -15.26 -19.73
C VAL A 575 -0.33 -14.49 -19.09
N MET A 576 -0.10 -14.67 -17.79
CA MET A 576 1.03 -14.03 -17.10
C MET A 576 2.37 -14.49 -17.66
N GLU A 577 2.57 -15.79 -17.93
CA GLU A 577 3.81 -16.31 -18.54
C GLU A 577 4.07 -15.67 -19.91
N ASN A 578 3.03 -15.46 -20.72
CA ASN A 578 3.17 -14.76 -22.00
C ASN A 578 3.57 -13.29 -21.82
N ILE A 579 2.91 -12.56 -20.92
CA ILE A 579 3.19 -11.15 -20.64
C ILE A 579 4.64 -10.97 -20.16
N VAL A 580 5.06 -11.71 -19.13
CA VAL A 580 6.40 -11.52 -18.56
C VAL A 580 7.52 -11.87 -19.56
N ARG A 581 7.27 -12.82 -20.47
CA ARG A 581 8.25 -13.26 -21.47
C ARG A 581 8.32 -12.35 -22.70
N GLN A 582 7.18 -11.88 -23.20
CA GLN A 582 7.10 -11.15 -24.49
C GLN A 582 6.85 -9.65 -24.33
N GLY A 583 6.26 -9.21 -23.21
CA GLY A 583 5.75 -7.84 -23.03
C GLY A 583 6.79 -6.75 -23.25
N ARG A 584 8.05 -6.97 -22.80
CA ARG A 584 9.13 -5.97 -22.89
C ARG A 584 9.29 -5.41 -24.31
N ALA A 585 9.33 -6.27 -25.32
CA ALA A 585 9.56 -5.86 -26.72
C ALA A 585 8.48 -4.89 -27.21
N PHE A 586 7.26 -5.03 -26.69
CA PHE A 586 6.10 -4.23 -27.03
C PHE A 586 5.81 -3.10 -26.02
N GLY A 587 6.74 -2.85 -25.08
CA GLY A 587 6.61 -1.80 -24.07
C GLY A 587 5.55 -2.09 -23.00
N ILE A 588 5.35 -3.36 -22.66
CA ILE A 588 4.38 -3.82 -21.66
C ILE A 588 5.16 -4.43 -20.49
N HIS A 589 4.86 -3.96 -19.28
CA HIS A 589 5.58 -4.29 -18.06
C HIS A 589 4.61 -4.67 -16.94
N LEU A 590 5.02 -5.66 -16.14
CA LEU A 590 4.26 -6.13 -14.99
C LEU A 590 5.01 -5.84 -13.69
N LEU A 591 4.35 -5.19 -12.73
CA LEU A 591 4.80 -5.06 -11.35
C LEU A 591 3.75 -5.69 -10.42
N ILE A 592 4.08 -6.83 -9.84
CA ILE A 592 3.21 -7.50 -8.88
C ILE A 592 3.69 -7.24 -7.45
N ALA A 593 2.75 -7.07 -6.53
CA ALA A 593 3.04 -6.78 -5.14
C ALA A 593 2.28 -7.72 -4.20
N SER A 594 2.91 -8.14 -3.09
CA SER A 594 2.31 -9.12 -2.17
C SER A 594 2.83 -9.02 -0.74
N GLN A 595 1.94 -9.21 0.24
CA GLN A 595 2.33 -9.49 1.63
C GLN A 595 2.74 -10.95 1.87
N SER A 596 2.28 -11.85 0.99
CA SER A 596 2.47 -13.30 1.08
C SER A 596 2.91 -13.84 -0.28
N PRO A 597 4.19 -13.63 -0.66
CA PRO A 597 4.73 -14.01 -1.97
C PRO A 597 4.77 -15.54 -2.21
N ASN A 598 4.44 -16.36 -1.22
CA ASN A 598 4.28 -17.79 -1.40
C ASN A 598 2.92 -18.12 -2.02
N VAL A 599 2.90 -18.37 -3.34
CA VAL A 599 1.67 -18.61 -4.11
C VAL A 599 1.69 -20.01 -4.74
N SER A 600 0.96 -20.96 -4.15
CA SER A 600 1.05 -22.38 -4.51
C SER A 600 0.55 -22.71 -5.92
N ASN A 601 -0.51 -22.04 -6.38
CA ASN A 601 -1.15 -22.33 -7.67
C ASN A 601 -0.55 -21.51 -8.83
N MET A 602 0.54 -20.77 -8.58
CA MET A 602 1.25 -19.99 -9.58
C MET A 602 2.48 -20.77 -10.10
N ASN A 603 2.68 -20.76 -11.41
CA ASN A 603 3.83 -21.39 -12.05
C ASN A 603 5.14 -20.70 -11.65
N ARG A 604 6.11 -21.48 -11.18
CA ARG A 604 7.46 -20.99 -10.82
C ARG A 604 8.15 -20.25 -11.96
N LYS A 605 7.91 -20.65 -13.21
CA LYS A 605 8.44 -19.99 -14.41
C LYS A 605 8.15 -18.50 -14.48
N ILE A 606 7.05 -18.03 -13.89
CA ILE A 606 6.74 -16.60 -13.90
C ILE A 606 7.79 -15.83 -13.06
N TYR A 607 8.21 -16.37 -11.91
CA TYR A 607 9.26 -15.78 -11.07
C TYR A 607 10.63 -15.73 -11.75
N ASP A 608 10.89 -16.64 -12.69
CA ASP A 608 12.12 -16.67 -13.50
C ASP A 608 12.20 -15.48 -14.48
N PHE A 609 11.08 -14.78 -14.72
CA PHE A 609 11.00 -13.57 -15.56
C PHE A 609 10.72 -12.29 -14.75
N LEU A 610 10.77 -12.36 -13.41
CA LEU A 610 10.70 -11.20 -12.52
C LEU A 610 12.14 -10.79 -12.13
N ASP A 611 12.75 -10.02 -13.02
CA ASP A 611 14.12 -9.54 -12.91
C ASP A 611 14.31 -8.54 -11.76
N LEU A 612 13.40 -7.55 -11.62
CA LEU A 612 13.41 -6.64 -10.49
C LEU A 612 12.73 -7.25 -9.26
N ARG A 613 13.48 -7.41 -8.17
CA ARG A 613 12.95 -7.89 -6.89
C ARG A 613 13.18 -6.84 -5.82
N MET A 614 12.10 -6.23 -5.36
CA MET A 614 12.07 -5.23 -4.29
C MET A 614 11.56 -5.90 -3.02
N ALA A 615 12.47 -6.19 -2.09
CA ALA A 615 12.14 -6.84 -0.83
C ALA A 615 12.16 -5.81 0.31
N LEU A 616 11.01 -5.60 0.94
CA LEU A 616 10.85 -4.84 2.18
C LEU A 616 10.94 -5.80 3.38
N GLN A 617 10.91 -5.25 4.60
CA GLN A 617 10.98 -6.06 5.82
C GLN A 617 9.95 -7.20 5.81
N MET A 618 10.40 -8.44 6.02
CA MET A 618 9.57 -9.64 6.11
C MET A 618 10.30 -10.75 6.89
N PRO A 619 9.63 -11.84 7.29
CA PRO A 619 10.32 -13.02 7.83
C PRO A 619 11.27 -13.66 6.80
N GLN A 620 12.43 -14.16 7.23
CA GLN A 620 13.43 -14.78 6.34
C GLN A 620 12.87 -15.97 5.54
N ASN A 621 12.01 -16.79 6.14
CA ASN A 621 11.34 -17.90 5.44
C ASN A 621 10.43 -17.43 4.30
N THR A 622 9.82 -16.25 4.44
CA THR A 622 9.05 -15.60 3.37
C THR A 622 9.97 -14.98 2.33
N ALA A 623 11.12 -14.45 2.76
CA ALA A 623 12.10 -13.84 1.86
C ALA A 623 12.65 -14.83 0.83
N GLY A 624 12.72 -16.13 1.13
CA GLY A 624 13.15 -17.16 0.17
C GLY A 624 12.25 -17.34 -1.06
N TYR A 625 11.03 -16.78 -1.05
CA TYR A 625 10.14 -16.74 -2.23
C TYR A 625 10.37 -15.50 -3.10
N VAL A 626 11.14 -14.53 -2.60
CA VAL A 626 11.42 -13.25 -3.25
C VAL A 626 12.89 -13.20 -3.64
N LEU A 627 13.81 -13.50 -2.74
CA LEU A 627 15.25 -13.50 -3.00
C LEU A 627 15.73 -14.94 -3.25
N ASN A 628 16.85 -15.11 -3.95
CA ASN A 628 17.40 -16.44 -4.20
C ASN A 628 18.02 -17.04 -2.93
N GLU A 629 18.27 -18.35 -2.98
CA GLU A 629 18.93 -19.08 -1.91
C GLU A 629 20.25 -18.40 -1.48
N GLY A 630 20.46 -18.30 -0.17
CA GLY A 630 21.62 -17.62 0.42
C GLY A 630 21.54 -16.09 0.49
N ASN A 631 20.42 -15.49 0.06
CA ASN A 631 20.18 -14.04 0.10
C ASN A 631 19.08 -13.60 1.10
N THR A 632 18.53 -14.54 1.87
CA THR A 632 17.42 -14.26 2.81
C THR A 632 17.85 -13.36 3.97
N ASP A 633 19.10 -13.48 4.40
CA ASP A 633 19.63 -12.81 5.59
C ASP A 633 19.82 -11.30 5.37
N ALA A 634 19.78 -10.85 4.13
CA ALA A 634 19.84 -9.43 3.79
C ALA A 634 18.62 -8.66 4.34
N ILE A 635 17.50 -9.34 4.61
CA ILE A 635 16.28 -8.72 5.15
C ILE A 635 16.49 -8.16 6.57
N ASP A 636 17.48 -8.66 7.30
CA ASP A 636 17.77 -8.20 8.67
C ASP A 636 18.32 -6.77 8.70
N LEU A 637 18.76 -6.24 7.56
CA LEU A 637 19.15 -4.84 7.38
C LEU A 637 17.94 -3.90 7.25
N LEU A 638 16.74 -4.45 7.02
CA LEU A 638 15.50 -3.69 6.78
C LEU A 638 14.78 -3.42 8.09
N ASP A 639 15.25 -2.41 8.80
CA ASP A 639 14.86 -2.11 10.18
C ASP A 639 13.83 -0.98 10.33
N ARG A 640 13.40 -0.38 9.21
CA ARG A 640 12.38 0.67 9.18
C ARG A 640 11.50 0.58 7.94
N PRO A 641 10.24 1.06 8.00
CA PRO A 641 9.35 1.08 6.84
C PRO A 641 9.95 1.85 5.66
N GLY A 642 9.76 1.32 4.44
CA GLY A 642 10.28 1.90 3.20
C GLY A 642 11.76 1.66 2.94
N LYS A 643 12.52 1.09 3.90
CA LYS A 643 13.86 0.55 3.63
C LYS A 643 13.69 -0.77 2.90
N MET A 644 14.33 -0.91 1.74
CA MET A 644 14.22 -2.08 0.88
C MET A 644 15.57 -2.57 0.37
N ILE A 645 15.62 -3.86 0.07
CA ILE A 645 16.58 -4.41 -0.88
C ILE A 645 16.00 -4.22 -2.28
N TYR A 646 16.76 -3.56 -3.14
CA TYR A 646 16.47 -3.35 -4.55
C TYR A 646 17.40 -4.24 -5.37
N ASN A 647 16.88 -5.33 -5.91
CA ASN A 647 17.68 -6.32 -6.65
C ASN A 647 17.27 -6.37 -8.12
N ARG A 648 18.20 -6.12 -9.04
CA ARG A 648 17.93 -6.04 -10.50
C ARG A 648 18.26 -7.33 -11.26
N ASN A 649 18.62 -8.40 -10.56
CA ASN A 649 19.11 -9.64 -11.16
C ASN A 649 18.50 -10.87 -10.47
N PHE A 650 17.18 -10.99 -10.54
CA PHE A 650 16.44 -12.17 -10.12
C PHE A 650 16.73 -12.58 -8.67
N GLY A 651 16.92 -11.62 -7.75
CA GLY A 651 17.16 -11.90 -6.33
C GLY A 651 18.55 -12.43 -6.00
N ASN A 652 19.52 -12.33 -6.91
CA ASN A 652 20.91 -12.74 -6.68
C ASN A 652 21.61 -11.82 -5.66
N LYS A 653 22.19 -12.41 -4.61
CA LYS A 653 22.87 -11.70 -3.51
C LYS A 653 23.85 -10.61 -3.95
N ASN A 654 24.61 -10.84 -5.03
CA ASN A 654 25.64 -9.93 -5.50
C ASN A 654 25.10 -8.65 -6.17
N TYR A 655 23.77 -8.54 -6.33
CA TYR A 655 23.09 -7.43 -7.01
C TYR A 655 22.09 -6.73 -6.09
N ASN A 656 22.24 -6.88 -4.77
CA ASN A 656 21.44 -6.16 -3.80
C ASN A 656 21.95 -4.74 -3.64
N ASP A 657 21.10 -3.77 -3.93
CA ASP A 657 21.25 -2.41 -3.44
C ASP A 657 20.31 -2.18 -2.25
N ILE A 658 20.69 -1.33 -1.31
CA ILE A 658 19.80 -0.94 -0.20
C ILE A 658 19.35 0.50 -0.40
N GLY A 659 18.03 0.70 -0.42
CA GLY A 659 17.44 2.01 -0.60
C GLY A 659 16.33 2.30 0.41
N GLN A 660 15.99 3.57 0.53
CA GLN A 660 14.89 4.08 1.33
C GLN A 660 13.93 4.85 0.43
N VAL A 661 12.67 4.43 0.40
CA VAL A 661 11.60 5.12 -0.32
C VAL A 661 11.31 6.48 0.32
N ALA A 662 10.99 7.45 -0.52
CA ALA A 662 10.57 8.79 -0.10
C ALA A 662 9.33 8.77 0.79
N ASP A 663 9.16 9.80 1.63
CA ASP A 663 7.91 10.02 2.34
C ASP A 663 6.83 10.45 1.35
N ILE A 664 5.87 9.57 1.12
CA ILE A 664 4.68 9.84 0.31
C ILE A 664 3.44 9.92 1.18
N SER A 665 3.50 10.82 2.16
CA SER A 665 2.39 11.17 3.04
C SER A 665 1.12 11.54 2.25
N ALA A 666 -0.03 11.45 2.92
CA ALA A 666 -1.33 11.75 2.30
C ALA A 666 -1.38 13.17 1.70
N GLU A 667 -0.79 14.13 2.42
CA GLU A 667 -0.63 15.51 1.95
C GLU A 667 0.22 15.59 0.66
N GLU A 668 1.38 14.93 0.61
CA GLU A 668 2.23 14.92 -0.58
C GLU A 668 1.56 14.21 -1.77
N ARG A 669 0.80 13.14 -1.52
CA ARG A 669 0.00 12.46 -2.57
C ARG A 669 -1.03 13.39 -3.18
N ASN A 670 -1.81 14.09 -2.35
CA ASN A 670 -2.86 14.99 -2.83
C ASN A 670 -2.29 16.18 -3.59
N LYS A 671 -1.17 16.74 -3.11
CA LYS A 671 -0.42 17.78 -3.85
C LYS A 671 0.01 17.27 -5.23
N ALA A 672 0.62 16.08 -5.29
CA ALA A 672 1.06 15.49 -6.55
C ALA A 672 -0.10 15.23 -7.53
N LEU A 673 -1.20 14.65 -7.05
CA LEU A 673 -2.39 14.37 -7.87
C LEU A 673 -3.03 15.65 -8.41
N THR A 674 -3.21 16.66 -7.54
CA THR A 674 -3.75 17.96 -7.93
C THR A 674 -2.88 18.62 -8.98
N HIS A 675 -1.55 18.55 -8.82
CA HIS A 675 -0.60 19.06 -9.77
C HIS A 675 -0.71 18.36 -11.14
N ILE A 676 -0.74 17.02 -11.17
CA ILE A 676 -0.91 16.26 -12.41
C ILE A 676 -2.22 16.60 -13.13
N GLN A 677 -3.32 16.76 -12.38
CA GLN A 677 -4.62 17.17 -12.94
C GLN A 677 -4.56 18.58 -13.54
N ASN A 678 -3.87 19.52 -12.90
CA ASN A 678 -3.68 20.88 -13.43
C ASN A 678 -2.87 20.85 -14.73
N VAL A 679 -1.76 20.09 -14.76
CA VAL A 679 -0.97 19.90 -15.99
C VAL A 679 -1.81 19.31 -17.12
N ALA A 680 -2.67 18.32 -16.83
CA ALA A 680 -3.56 17.74 -17.81
C ALA A 680 -4.58 18.74 -18.36
N LYS A 681 -5.15 19.59 -17.50
CA LYS A 681 -6.07 20.67 -17.90
C LYS A 681 -5.36 21.72 -18.75
N GLU A 682 -4.16 22.15 -18.35
CA GLU A 682 -3.34 23.12 -19.08
C GLU A 682 -2.98 22.62 -20.48
N ARG A 683 -2.64 21.32 -20.61
CA ARG A 683 -2.38 20.68 -21.90
C ARG A 683 -3.64 20.24 -22.65
N GLN A 684 -4.82 20.54 -22.14
CA GLN A 684 -6.12 20.15 -22.72
C GLN A 684 -6.22 18.65 -23.03
N TYR A 685 -5.58 17.81 -22.20
CA TYR A 685 -5.60 16.38 -22.40
C TYR A 685 -7.01 15.84 -22.17
N GLN A 686 -7.49 15.05 -23.13
CA GLN A 686 -8.71 14.28 -23.01
C GLN A 686 -8.38 12.82 -23.23
N ARG A 687 -8.92 11.96 -22.37
CA ARG A 687 -8.68 10.53 -22.49
C ARG A 687 -9.35 10.01 -23.78
N PRO A 688 -8.64 9.27 -24.64
CA PRO A 688 -9.21 8.77 -25.90
C PRO A 688 -10.32 7.74 -25.64
N GLU A 689 -10.13 6.92 -24.62
CA GLU A 689 -11.11 5.97 -24.12
C GLU A 689 -11.40 6.27 -22.66
N PRO A 690 -12.65 6.13 -22.21
CA PRO A 690 -13.02 6.42 -20.84
C PRO A 690 -12.41 5.41 -19.83
N LEU A 691 -12.33 5.79 -18.55
CA LEU A 691 -11.81 4.91 -17.49
C LEU A 691 -12.60 3.59 -17.45
N VAL A 692 -11.91 2.47 -17.31
CA VAL A 692 -12.54 1.25 -16.79
C VAL A 692 -12.36 1.28 -15.28
N LEU A 693 -13.40 1.74 -14.58
CA LEU A 693 -13.45 1.74 -13.12
C LEU A 693 -14.28 0.55 -12.67
N PHE A 694 -13.64 -0.40 -12.00
CA PHE A 694 -14.33 -1.55 -11.43
C PHE A 694 -14.34 -1.44 -9.90
N TYR A 695 -15.53 -1.54 -9.31
CA TYR A 695 -15.69 -1.51 -7.85
C TYR A 695 -16.42 -2.77 -7.38
N GLY A 696 -15.70 -3.74 -6.83
CA GLY A 696 -16.25 -5.08 -6.57
C GLY A 696 -17.44 -5.12 -5.61
N SER A 697 -17.44 -4.25 -4.59
CA SER A 697 -18.45 -4.22 -3.53
C SER A 697 -19.63 -3.27 -3.76
N LYS A 698 -19.52 -2.33 -4.71
CA LYS A 698 -20.59 -1.35 -4.96
C LYS A 698 -21.63 -1.93 -5.94
N PRO A 699 -22.95 -1.82 -5.66
CA PRO A 699 -23.98 -2.12 -6.65
C PRO A 699 -23.78 -1.28 -7.92
N THR A 700 -23.98 -1.89 -9.09
CA THR A 700 -23.88 -1.18 -10.38
C THR A 700 -25.14 -0.34 -10.59
N GLN A 701 -25.00 0.93 -10.96
CA GLN A 701 -26.13 1.81 -11.25
C GLN A 701 -26.39 1.89 -12.76
N LEU A 702 -27.59 2.30 -13.18
CA LEU A 702 -27.90 2.41 -14.61
C LEU A 702 -27.03 3.48 -15.29
N LYS A 703 -26.69 4.55 -14.57
CA LYS A 703 -25.83 5.63 -15.09
C LYS A 703 -24.40 5.19 -15.41
N ASP A 704 -23.95 4.06 -14.84
CA ASP A 704 -22.64 3.49 -15.13
C ASP A 704 -22.61 2.92 -16.57
N ASN A 705 -23.79 2.55 -17.11
CA ASN A 705 -23.92 2.10 -18.49
C ASN A 705 -23.90 3.28 -19.48
N ARG A 706 -22.74 3.47 -20.10
CA ARG A 706 -22.50 4.53 -21.09
C ARG A 706 -23.40 4.43 -22.32
N GLN A 707 -23.69 3.22 -22.81
CA GLN A 707 -24.56 3.04 -23.97
C GLN A 707 -25.99 3.49 -23.63
N LEU A 708 -26.50 3.11 -22.46
CA LEU A 708 -27.83 3.51 -21.99
C LEU A 708 -27.91 5.02 -21.72
N VAL A 709 -26.90 5.61 -21.09
CA VAL A 709 -26.82 7.07 -20.88
C VAL A 709 -26.75 7.84 -22.20
N GLN A 710 -26.03 7.31 -23.19
CA GLN A 710 -25.99 7.89 -24.53
C GLN A 710 -27.39 7.88 -25.14
N LEU A 711 -28.11 6.77 -25.07
CA LEU A 711 -29.51 6.69 -25.53
C LEU A 711 -30.36 7.74 -24.82
N MET A 712 -30.32 7.80 -23.48
CA MET A 712 -31.07 8.76 -22.67
C MET A 712 -30.89 10.20 -23.15
N LYS A 713 -29.65 10.60 -23.48
CA LYS A 713 -29.29 11.97 -23.90
C LYS A 713 -29.67 12.31 -25.36
N MET A 714 -30.12 11.33 -26.16
CA MET A 714 -30.49 11.59 -27.56
C MET A 714 -31.78 12.41 -27.69
N ASN A 715 -31.79 13.32 -28.69
CA ASN A 715 -32.92 14.19 -29.04
C ASN A 715 -33.73 13.69 -30.25
N GLN A 716 -33.39 12.53 -30.81
CA GLN A 716 -34.07 11.93 -31.95
C GLN A 716 -34.19 10.41 -31.76
N TRP A 717 -35.27 9.83 -32.28
CA TRP A 717 -35.38 8.38 -32.38
C TRP A 717 -34.55 7.90 -33.57
N LEU A 718 -33.62 6.99 -33.31
CA LEU A 718 -32.82 6.36 -34.36
C LEU A 718 -33.62 5.24 -35.01
N SER A 719 -33.41 5.03 -36.31
CA SER A 719 -33.79 3.76 -36.93
C SER A 719 -33.00 2.62 -36.29
N LEU A 720 -33.51 1.38 -36.32
CA LEU A 720 -32.83 0.21 -35.74
C LEU A 720 -31.39 0.03 -36.27
N ARG A 721 -31.17 0.33 -37.55
CA ARG A 721 -29.85 0.27 -38.18
C ARG A 721 -28.89 1.32 -37.63
N GLU A 722 -29.38 2.54 -37.39
CA GLU A 722 -28.59 3.61 -36.79
C GLU A 722 -28.34 3.38 -35.31
N LEU A 723 -29.34 2.87 -34.59
CA LEU A 723 -29.23 2.48 -33.18
C LEU A 723 -28.09 1.48 -32.99
N ASN A 724 -28.06 0.42 -33.81
CA ASN A 724 -26.96 -0.53 -33.75
C ASN A 724 -25.62 0.10 -34.16
N LYS A 725 -25.58 0.84 -35.27
CA LYS A 725 -24.32 1.44 -35.76
C LYS A 725 -23.71 2.45 -34.78
N GLN A 726 -24.54 3.26 -34.13
CA GLN A 726 -24.08 4.41 -33.32
C GLN A 726 -23.90 4.06 -31.85
N VAL A 727 -24.69 3.11 -31.31
CA VAL A 727 -24.74 2.84 -29.87
C VAL A 727 -24.46 1.39 -29.52
N ILE A 728 -25.27 0.45 -30.01
CA ILE A 728 -25.22 -0.94 -29.54
C ILE A 728 -23.98 -1.68 -30.08
N LYS A 729 -23.67 -1.47 -31.36
CA LYS A 729 -22.52 -2.01 -32.10
C LYS A 729 -22.43 -3.54 -32.05
N ASP A 730 -23.57 -4.21 -32.07
CA ASP A 730 -23.64 -5.67 -32.16
C ASP A 730 -23.33 -6.13 -33.60
N PRO A 731 -22.31 -6.98 -33.79
CA PRO A 731 -21.89 -7.44 -35.13
C PRO A 731 -22.88 -8.43 -35.76
N ASP A 732 -23.65 -9.14 -34.94
CA ASP A 732 -24.62 -10.16 -35.37
C ASP A 732 -26.03 -9.59 -35.56
N TRP A 733 -26.15 -8.25 -35.60
CA TRP A 733 -27.43 -7.58 -35.80
C TRP A 733 -27.95 -7.74 -37.23
N ILE A 734 -29.07 -8.44 -37.35
CA ILE A 734 -29.78 -8.62 -38.62
C ILE A 734 -30.89 -7.56 -38.72
N VAL A 735 -30.72 -6.60 -39.64
CA VAL A 735 -31.53 -5.37 -39.73
C VAL A 735 -33.06 -5.61 -39.79
N PRO A 736 -33.58 -6.67 -40.45
CA PRO A 736 -35.01 -6.99 -40.44
C PRO A 736 -35.61 -7.47 -39.10
N GLU A 737 -34.84 -7.77 -38.05
CA GLU A 737 -35.35 -8.55 -36.89
C GLU A 737 -35.96 -7.71 -35.75
N SER A 738 -36.05 -6.38 -35.88
CA SER A 738 -36.52 -5.46 -34.82
C SER A 738 -36.14 -5.84 -33.39
N PRO A 739 -34.85 -6.15 -33.12
CA PRO A 739 -34.47 -6.83 -31.90
C PRO A 739 -34.51 -5.91 -30.68
N GLY A 740 -34.96 -6.44 -29.55
CA GLY A 740 -35.08 -5.74 -28.28
C GLY A 740 -33.82 -5.95 -27.45
N VAL A 741 -32.91 -4.99 -27.47
CA VAL A 741 -31.68 -5.05 -26.67
C VAL A 741 -31.92 -4.57 -25.25
N PHE A 742 -31.33 -5.31 -24.30
CA PHE A 742 -31.35 -4.96 -22.91
C PHE A 742 -30.01 -5.20 -22.24
N TRP A 743 -29.74 -4.43 -21.19
CA TRP A 743 -28.56 -4.64 -20.35
C TRP A 743 -28.97 -5.17 -18.98
N LEU A 744 -28.13 -6.04 -18.42
CA LEU A 744 -28.35 -6.69 -17.13
C LEU A 744 -27.47 -6.11 -16.01
N GLY A 745 -26.28 -5.60 -16.38
CA GLY A 745 -25.34 -5.04 -15.42
C GLY A 745 -23.90 -4.92 -15.94
N GLU A 746 -22.97 -4.59 -15.05
CA GLU A 746 -21.55 -4.39 -15.35
C GLU A 746 -20.82 -5.74 -15.45
N PRO A 747 -20.02 -6.01 -16.50
CA PRO A 747 -19.46 -7.33 -16.74
C PRO A 747 -18.20 -7.55 -15.86
N MET A 748 -17.87 -8.81 -15.54
CA MET A 748 -16.61 -9.18 -14.87
C MET A 748 -15.43 -9.27 -15.85
N ARG A 749 -15.41 -8.37 -16.83
CA ARG A 749 -14.40 -8.29 -17.89
C ARG A 749 -14.28 -6.87 -18.42
N ILE A 750 -13.20 -6.55 -19.11
CA ILE A 750 -13.10 -5.28 -19.84
C ILE A 750 -14.10 -5.31 -21.01
N GLY A 751 -15.03 -4.37 -21.03
CA GLY A 751 -15.98 -4.21 -22.13
C GLY A 751 -17.25 -3.46 -21.76
N ASN A 752 -18.22 -3.52 -22.68
CA ASN A 752 -19.57 -2.99 -22.45
C ASN A 752 -20.36 -3.87 -21.47
N HIS A 753 -21.39 -3.27 -20.86
CA HIS A 753 -22.31 -3.94 -19.95
C HIS A 753 -22.89 -5.22 -20.56
N THR A 754 -23.07 -6.25 -19.72
CA THR A 754 -23.62 -7.54 -20.14
C THR A 754 -25.00 -7.30 -20.73
N GLN A 755 -25.13 -7.65 -22.00
CA GLN A 755 -26.32 -7.39 -22.81
C GLN A 755 -26.96 -8.70 -23.27
N GLY A 756 -28.28 -8.69 -23.37
CA GLY A 756 -29.07 -9.73 -24.01
C GLY A 756 -29.97 -9.13 -25.10
N ILE A 757 -30.46 -9.97 -25.99
CA ILE A 757 -31.21 -9.54 -27.17
C ILE A 757 -32.45 -10.40 -27.35
N PHE A 758 -33.63 -9.79 -27.27
CA PHE A 758 -34.88 -10.41 -27.68
C PHE A 758 -35.03 -10.35 -29.19
N ARG A 759 -35.30 -11.49 -29.82
CA ARG A 759 -35.50 -11.62 -31.28
C ARG A 759 -36.81 -12.32 -31.54
N ARG A 760 -37.51 -11.97 -32.63
CA ARG A 760 -38.72 -12.67 -33.08
C ARG A 760 -38.39 -14.06 -33.66
N ARG A 761 -37.85 -14.94 -32.82
CA ARG A 761 -37.40 -16.29 -33.12
C ARG A 761 -37.88 -17.24 -32.01
N PRO A 762 -38.05 -18.55 -32.31
CA PRO A 762 -38.37 -19.52 -31.27
C PRO A 762 -37.39 -19.44 -30.10
N ARG A 763 -37.89 -19.68 -28.89
CA ARG A 763 -37.10 -19.80 -27.64
C ARG A 763 -36.43 -18.50 -27.16
N SER A 764 -36.68 -17.35 -27.80
CA SER A 764 -36.17 -16.04 -27.37
C SER A 764 -36.96 -15.48 -26.17
N ASN A 765 -36.86 -16.20 -25.05
CA ASN A 765 -37.44 -15.88 -23.76
C ASN A 765 -36.34 -15.85 -22.70
N LEU A 766 -36.59 -15.12 -21.61
CA LEU A 766 -35.64 -14.95 -20.51
C LEU A 766 -36.14 -15.63 -19.23
N LEU A 767 -35.30 -16.49 -18.67
CA LEU A 767 -35.51 -17.11 -17.36
C LEU A 767 -34.52 -16.54 -16.33
N LEU A 768 -35.04 -15.94 -15.27
CA LEU A 768 -34.28 -15.45 -14.12
C LEU A 768 -34.48 -16.40 -12.93
N VAL A 769 -33.39 -16.93 -12.36
CA VAL A 769 -33.47 -17.84 -11.19
C VAL A 769 -32.60 -17.30 -10.06
N GLY A 770 -33.23 -17.00 -8.92
CA GLY A 770 -32.54 -16.47 -7.75
C GLY A 770 -33.47 -16.04 -6.63
N ASN A 771 -32.98 -16.12 -5.40
CA ASN A 771 -33.74 -15.81 -4.17
C ASN A 771 -33.62 -14.35 -3.70
N SER A 772 -32.74 -13.54 -4.29
CA SER A 772 -32.59 -12.13 -3.94
C SER A 772 -33.57 -11.29 -4.75
N GLU A 773 -34.73 -10.97 -4.15
CA GLU A 773 -35.77 -10.16 -4.81
C GLU A 773 -35.20 -8.80 -5.26
N GLU A 774 -34.49 -8.07 -4.40
CA GLU A 774 -33.85 -6.78 -4.74
C GLU A 774 -32.97 -6.86 -6.00
N THR A 775 -32.07 -7.87 -6.06
CA THR A 775 -31.17 -8.04 -7.20
C THR A 775 -31.95 -8.32 -8.48
N ILE A 776 -32.99 -9.15 -8.40
CA ILE A 776 -33.83 -9.49 -9.54
C ILE A 776 -34.61 -8.27 -10.02
N PHE A 777 -35.20 -7.50 -9.12
CA PHE A 777 -35.88 -6.26 -9.48
C PHE A 777 -34.91 -5.28 -10.13
N GLY A 778 -33.66 -5.19 -9.68
CA GLY A 778 -32.63 -4.39 -10.34
C GLY A 778 -32.32 -4.83 -11.76
N ILE A 779 -32.22 -6.15 -12.00
CA ILE A 779 -32.09 -6.74 -13.34
C ILE A 779 -33.31 -6.39 -14.21
N ILE A 780 -34.53 -6.58 -13.69
CA ILE A 780 -35.77 -6.28 -14.41
C ILE A 780 -35.86 -4.78 -14.73
N SER A 781 -35.47 -3.90 -13.80
CA SER A 781 -35.40 -2.45 -14.05
C SER A 781 -34.44 -2.13 -15.19
N GLY A 782 -33.24 -2.73 -15.18
CA GLY A 782 -32.28 -2.61 -16.27
C GLY A 782 -32.88 -3.02 -17.60
N ILE A 783 -33.57 -4.17 -17.64
CA ILE A 783 -34.24 -4.65 -18.84
C ILE A 783 -35.29 -3.67 -19.32
N LEU A 784 -36.21 -3.27 -18.45
CA LEU A 784 -37.32 -2.38 -18.78
C LEU A 784 -36.83 -1.02 -19.31
N ILE A 785 -35.90 -0.36 -18.61
CA ILE A 785 -35.34 0.93 -19.01
C ILE A 785 -34.56 0.82 -20.33
N SER A 786 -33.87 -0.30 -20.55
CA SER A 786 -33.17 -0.53 -21.82
C SER A 786 -34.15 -0.65 -22.99
N LEU A 787 -35.21 -1.45 -22.83
CA LEU A 787 -36.18 -1.73 -23.90
C LEU A 787 -36.92 -0.46 -24.32
N ILE A 788 -37.41 0.36 -23.38
CA ILE A 788 -38.11 1.62 -23.73
C ILE A 788 -37.22 2.62 -24.49
N HIS A 789 -35.90 2.52 -24.36
CA HIS A 789 -34.97 3.38 -25.08
C HIS A 789 -34.56 2.79 -26.44
N CYS A 790 -34.73 1.49 -26.64
CA CYS A 790 -34.48 0.81 -27.91
C CYS A 790 -35.70 0.81 -28.85
N TYR A 791 -36.92 1.03 -28.34
CA TYR A 791 -38.14 1.10 -29.13
C TYR A 791 -38.68 2.53 -29.27
N GLN A 792 -39.25 2.83 -30.43
CA GLN A 792 -40.08 4.02 -30.60
C GLN A 792 -41.39 3.87 -29.78
N PRO A 793 -42.01 4.98 -29.31
CA PRO A 793 -43.29 4.95 -28.62
C PRO A 793 -44.33 4.14 -29.41
N GLN A 794 -45.17 3.38 -28.70
CA GLN A 794 -46.18 2.48 -29.28
C GLN A 794 -45.65 1.26 -30.07
N LYS A 795 -44.34 1.11 -30.28
CA LYS A 795 -43.76 -0.11 -30.90
C LYS A 795 -43.48 -1.25 -29.91
N ALA A 796 -43.67 -0.99 -28.61
CA ALA A 796 -43.56 -1.97 -27.55
C ALA A 796 -44.72 -1.84 -26.55
N LYS A 797 -45.14 -2.97 -25.98
CA LYS A 797 -46.16 -3.08 -24.92
C LYS A 797 -45.59 -3.89 -23.76
N PHE A 798 -45.92 -3.52 -22.53
CA PHE A 798 -45.43 -4.19 -21.32
C PHE A 798 -46.60 -4.67 -20.47
N ASN A 799 -46.68 -5.99 -20.29
CA ASN A 799 -47.65 -6.63 -19.40
C ASN A 799 -46.89 -7.24 -18.23
N ILE A 800 -47.04 -6.66 -17.03
CA ILE A 800 -46.25 -7.02 -15.86
C ILE A 800 -47.16 -7.60 -14.78
N ILE A 801 -46.92 -8.86 -14.41
CA ILE A 801 -47.50 -9.49 -13.22
C ILE A 801 -46.44 -9.46 -12.13
N ASP A 802 -46.68 -8.68 -11.09
CA ASP A 802 -45.76 -8.48 -9.96
C ASP A 802 -46.40 -9.00 -8.67
N LEU A 803 -45.90 -10.13 -8.18
CA LEU A 803 -46.42 -10.79 -6.98
C LEU A 803 -45.61 -10.46 -5.71
N SER A 804 -44.68 -9.50 -5.78
CA SER A 804 -44.00 -8.97 -4.60
C SER A 804 -44.99 -8.29 -3.65
N ILE A 805 -44.70 -8.34 -2.35
CA ILE A 805 -45.55 -7.75 -1.31
C ILE A 805 -45.07 -6.30 -1.12
N GLU A 806 -46.00 -5.35 -1.13
CA GLU A 806 -45.71 -3.96 -0.82
C GLU A 806 -45.18 -3.83 0.61
N ASP A 807 -44.06 -3.13 0.75
CA ASP A 807 -43.36 -2.95 2.01
C ASP A 807 -42.64 -1.60 2.00
N GLU A 808 -43.03 -0.71 2.91
CA GLU A 808 -42.50 0.65 3.02
C GLU A 808 -40.99 0.66 3.34
N ASP A 809 -40.49 -0.40 4.01
CA ASP A 809 -39.07 -0.54 4.32
C ASP A 809 -38.25 -0.99 3.08
N ASN A 810 -38.93 -1.44 2.02
CA ASN A 810 -38.33 -2.02 0.82
C ASN A 810 -38.74 -1.27 -0.46
N TYR A 811 -37.99 -0.21 -0.79
CA TYR A 811 -38.25 0.66 -1.95
C TYR A 811 -38.35 -0.08 -3.30
N TRP A 812 -37.71 -1.24 -3.44
CA TRP A 812 -37.73 -2.01 -4.69
C TRP A 812 -39.09 -2.67 -4.99
N THR A 813 -39.96 -2.84 -3.99
CA THR A 813 -41.31 -3.39 -4.19
C THR A 813 -42.20 -2.46 -5.02
N GLU A 814 -41.92 -1.15 -5.04
CA GLU A 814 -42.65 -0.17 -5.84
C GLU A 814 -42.08 0.05 -7.25
N MET A 815 -40.98 -0.61 -7.60
CA MET A 815 -40.24 -0.38 -8.85
C MET A 815 -41.15 -0.47 -10.09
N THR A 816 -41.97 -1.53 -10.20
CA THR A 816 -42.85 -1.75 -11.35
C THR A 816 -43.95 -0.69 -11.46
N VAL A 817 -44.51 -0.26 -10.32
CA VAL A 817 -45.52 0.81 -10.24
C VAL A 817 -44.92 2.14 -10.69
N ASN A 818 -43.73 2.48 -10.17
CA ASN A 818 -43.00 3.69 -10.57
C ASN A 818 -42.69 3.68 -12.08
N PHE A 819 -42.28 2.54 -12.64
CA PHE A 819 -42.08 2.39 -14.08
C PHE A 819 -43.35 2.67 -14.89
N ARG A 820 -44.49 2.09 -14.51
CA ARG A 820 -45.78 2.38 -15.16
C ARG A 820 -46.12 3.86 -15.09
N ASP A 821 -46.08 4.45 -13.90
CA ASP A 821 -46.53 5.83 -13.69
C ASP A 821 -45.71 6.82 -14.52
N ILE A 822 -44.43 6.52 -14.76
CA ILE A 822 -43.52 7.36 -15.54
C ILE A 822 -43.66 7.13 -17.05
N PHE A 823 -43.77 5.87 -17.50
CA PHE A 823 -43.66 5.53 -18.93
C PHE A 823 -44.97 5.18 -19.63
N ASN A 824 -46.09 5.06 -18.91
CA ASN A 824 -47.39 4.70 -19.50
C ASN A 824 -47.92 5.74 -20.51
N GLU A 825 -47.46 7.00 -20.44
CA GLU A 825 -47.77 8.02 -21.46
C GLU A 825 -47.16 7.69 -22.83
N PHE A 826 -46.04 6.94 -22.86
CA PHE A 826 -45.27 6.65 -24.07
C PHE A 826 -45.48 5.22 -24.59
N PHE A 827 -45.67 4.26 -23.69
CA PHE A 827 -45.86 2.85 -24.00
C PHE A 827 -47.05 2.32 -23.19
N PRO A 828 -47.91 1.44 -23.75
CA PRO A 828 -48.93 0.78 -22.95
C PRO A 828 -48.28 -0.12 -21.89
N VAL A 829 -48.48 0.22 -20.60
CA VAL A 829 -47.96 -0.55 -19.46
C VAL A 829 -49.12 -1.02 -18.58
N GLN A 830 -49.46 -2.32 -18.66
CA GLN A 830 -50.45 -2.95 -17.80
C GLN A 830 -49.75 -3.67 -16.65
N ILE A 831 -50.19 -3.43 -15.40
CA ILE A 831 -49.61 -4.06 -14.21
C ILE A 831 -50.69 -4.71 -13.34
N ALA A 832 -50.48 -5.98 -12.99
CA ALA A 832 -51.18 -6.68 -11.93
C ALA A 832 -50.24 -6.85 -10.73
N LYS A 833 -50.30 -5.93 -9.76
CA LYS A 833 -49.51 -5.95 -8.53
C LYS A 833 -50.29 -6.52 -7.34
N LYS A 834 -49.61 -7.25 -6.46
CA LYS A 834 -50.15 -7.75 -5.20
C LYS A 834 -50.19 -6.66 -4.11
N TYR A 835 -51.37 -6.40 -3.55
CA TYR A 835 -51.67 -5.46 -2.46
C TYR A 835 -52.25 -6.23 -1.23
N GLY A 836 -52.81 -5.58 -0.21
CA GLY A 836 -53.29 -6.27 1.00
C GLY A 836 -54.41 -7.34 0.83
N ASP A 837 -55.24 -7.30 -0.23
CA ASP A 837 -56.40 -8.20 -0.43
C ASP A 837 -56.17 -9.32 -1.49
N LYS A 838 -55.97 -10.56 -1.03
CA LYS A 838 -55.52 -11.70 -1.85
C LYS A 838 -56.47 -12.10 -3.00
N GLU A 839 -57.79 -12.01 -2.84
CA GLU A 839 -58.73 -12.54 -3.85
C GLU A 839 -58.83 -11.65 -5.09
N GLN A 840 -58.99 -10.33 -4.91
CA GLN A 840 -59.09 -9.39 -6.03
C GLN A 840 -57.82 -9.35 -6.91
N GLN A 841 -56.69 -9.81 -6.38
CA GLN A 841 -55.38 -9.74 -7.04
C GLN A 841 -55.08 -10.95 -7.90
N ILE A 842 -55.46 -12.14 -7.42
CA ILE A 842 -55.44 -13.36 -8.24
C ILE A 842 -56.26 -13.10 -9.50
N ILE A 843 -57.45 -12.50 -9.34
CA ILE A 843 -58.31 -12.11 -10.46
C ILE A 843 -57.61 -11.16 -11.43
N LYS A 844 -56.90 -10.12 -10.96
CA LYS A 844 -56.17 -9.18 -11.84
C LYS A 844 -55.03 -9.85 -12.60
N ALA A 845 -54.25 -10.71 -11.94
CA ALA A 845 -53.15 -11.44 -12.56
C ALA A 845 -53.68 -12.45 -13.61
N GLU A 846 -54.74 -13.18 -13.27
CA GLU A 846 -55.44 -14.11 -14.19
C GLU A 846 -56.03 -13.37 -15.38
N THR A 847 -56.63 -12.20 -15.16
CA THR A 847 -57.19 -11.36 -16.23
C THR A 847 -56.10 -10.89 -17.18
N LEU A 848 -54.98 -10.37 -16.67
CA LEU A 848 -53.88 -9.90 -17.51
C LEU A 848 -53.19 -11.05 -18.28
N LEU A 849 -53.04 -12.22 -17.66
CA LEU A 849 -52.54 -13.42 -18.35
C LEU A 849 -53.50 -13.83 -19.47
N LYS A 850 -54.82 -13.85 -19.19
CA LYS A 850 -55.84 -14.16 -20.18
C LYS A 850 -55.81 -13.19 -21.37
N GLU A 851 -55.78 -11.88 -21.13
CA GLU A 851 -55.66 -10.86 -22.18
C GLU A 851 -54.40 -11.06 -23.04
N THR A 852 -53.27 -11.39 -22.40
CA THR A 852 -52.01 -11.67 -23.10
C THR A 852 -52.11 -12.94 -23.96
N PHE A 853 -52.78 -13.97 -23.45
CA PHE A 853 -52.97 -15.23 -24.15
C PHE A 853 -53.94 -15.11 -25.34
N GLU A 854 -55.02 -14.34 -25.20
CA GLU A 854 -55.94 -14.04 -26.30
C GLU A 854 -55.23 -13.30 -27.45
N GLU A 855 -54.32 -12.37 -27.12
CA GLU A 855 -53.47 -11.71 -28.12
C GLU A 855 -52.49 -12.70 -28.79
N PHE A 856 -51.94 -13.64 -28.03
CA PHE A 856 -51.12 -14.73 -28.57
C PHE A 856 -51.91 -15.60 -29.55
N GLU A 857 -53.11 -16.06 -29.20
CA GLU A 857 -53.96 -16.86 -30.09
C GLU A 857 -54.34 -16.09 -31.36
N ARG A 858 -54.64 -14.79 -31.23
CA ARG A 858 -54.92 -13.91 -32.37
C ARG A 858 -53.73 -13.84 -33.33
N ARG A 859 -52.52 -13.62 -32.82
CA ARG A 859 -51.30 -13.55 -33.64
C ARG A 859 -50.92 -14.90 -34.23
N LEU A 860 -51.10 -15.99 -33.49
CA LEU A 860 -50.82 -17.35 -33.94
C LEU A 860 -51.72 -17.70 -35.12
N LYS A 861 -53.03 -17.43 -35.00
CA LYS A 861 -53.98 -17.63 -36.09
C LYS A 861 -53.63 -16.79 -37.32
N LEU A 862 -53.27 -15.51 -37.13
CA LEU A 862 -52.86 -14.64 -38.23
C LEU A 862 -51.60 -15.14 -38.94
N ARG A 863 -50.64 -15.67 -38.18
CA ARG A 863 -49.40 -16.28 -38.69
C ARG A 863 -49.65 -17.58 -39.44
N ASP A 864 -50.52 -18.44 -38.93
CA ASP A 864 -50.91 -19.69 -39.57
C ASP A 864 -51.67 -19.43 -40.89
N GLU A 865 -52.52 -18.40 -40.93
CA GLU A 865 -53.22 -17.97 -42.14
C GLU A 865 -52.29 -17.28 -43.16
N ASN A 866 -51.19 -16.65 -42.70
CA ASN A 866 -50.25 -15.90 -43.54
C ASN A 866 -48.78 -16.23 -43.21
N PRO A 867 -48.25 -17.40 -43.63
CA PRO A 867 -46.90 -17.82 -43.27
C PRO A 867 -45.78 -16.89 -43.79
N GLU A 868 -46.01 -16.22 -44.93
CA GLU A 868 -45.04 -15.29 -45.54
C GLU A 868 -45.08 -13.87 -44.97
N LEU A 869 -46.01 -13.58 -44.04
CA LEU A 869 -46.12 -12.26 -43.43
C LEU A 869 -44.80 -11.91 -42.72
N ASN A 870 -44.36 -10.65 -42.86
CA ASN A 870 -43.22 -10.18 -42.09
C ASN A 870 -43.56 -10.27 -40.59
N PRO A 871 -42.72 -10.89 -39.75
CA PRO A 871 -42.97 -10.96 -38.31
C PRO A 871 -43.31 -9.61 -37.68
N ASP A 872 -42.75 -8.50 -38.16
CA ASP A 872 -43.03 -7.14 -37.66
C ASP A 872 -44.46 -6.64 -37.93
N GLU A 873 -45.16 -7.23 -38.91
CA GLU A 873 -46.55 -6.90 -39.24
C GLU A 873 -47.57 -7.61 -38.33
N LEU A 874 -47.14 -8.59 -37.53
CA LEU A 874 -48.01 -9.29 -36.57
C LEU A 874 -48.45 -8.38 -35.39
N GLY A 875 -47.72 -7.29 -35.16
CA GLY A 875 -48.00 -6.31 -34.11
C GLY A 875 -46.73 -5.78 -33.42
N GLU A 876 -46.92 -4.87 -32.48
CA GLU A 876 -45.87 -4.38 -31.57
C GLU A 876 -45.22 -5.51 -30.75
N SER A 877 -43.98 -5.30 -30.33
CA SER A 877 -43.31 -6.26 -29.44
C SER A 877 -43.94 -6.21 -28.06
N LEU A 878 -44.50 -7.32 -27.60
CA LEU A 878 -45.13 -7.44 -26.30
C LEU A 878 -44.16 -8.14 -25.35
N PHE A 879 -43.75 -7.45 -24.29
CA PHE A 879 -42.93 -8.01 -23.23
C PHE A 879 -43.85 -8.43 -22.08
N PHE A 880 -44.05 -9.73 -21.95
CA PHE A 880 -44.81 -10.32 -20.88
C PHE A 880 -43.85 -10.68 -19.73
N ILE A 881 -43.91 -9.89 -18.67
CA ILE A 881 -43.05 -10.03 -17.50
C ILE A 881 -43.87 -10.67 -16.40
N TYR A 882 -43.51 -11.88 -16.04
CA TYR A 882 -44.09 -12.58 -14.91
C TYR A 882 -43.05 -12.64 -13.78
N ALA A 883 -43.09 -11.62 -12.91
CA ALA A 883 -42.27 -11.53 -11.71
C ALA A 883 -42.96 -12.28 -10.56
N ILE A 884 -42.76 -13.61 -10.50
CA ILE A 884 -43.54 -14.52 -9.62
C ILE A 884 -43.18 -14.38 -8.13
N GLY A 885 -41.94 -14.04 -7.78
CA GLY A 885 -41.49 -14.05 -6.37
C GLY A 885 -41.91 -15.32 -5.64
N GLY A 886 -41.36 -16.45 -6.06
CA GLY A 886 -41.68 -17.77 -5.51
C GLY A 886 -43.04 -18.26 -5.95
N ILE A 887 -43.09 -19.33 -6.76
CA ILE A 887 -44.37 -19.93 -7.23
C ILE A 887 -45.32 -20.30 -6.09
N ASN A 888 -44.80 -20.41 -4.85
CA ASN A 888 -45.59 -20.56 -3.65
C ASN A 888 -46.63 -19.44 -3.48
N LYS A 889 -46.33 -18.21 -3.94
CA LYS A 889 -47.20 -17.03 -3.92
C LYS A 889 -48.25 -17.04 -5.06
N ALA A 890 -48.11 -17.89 -6.08
CA ALA A 890 -49.02 -18.05 -7.22
C ALA A 890 -49.74 -19.40 -7.17
N SER A 891 -50.84 -19.49 -6.39
CA SER A 891 -51.57 -20.75 -6.18
C SER A 891 -52.19 -21.33 -7.45
N ASN A 892 -52.58 -20.47 -8.40
CA ASN A 892 -53.16 -20.84 -9.69
C ASN A 892 -52.15 -21.50 -10.64
N LEU A 893 -50.83 -21.36 -10.41
CA LEU A 893 -49.78 -21.99 -11.23
C LEU A 893 -49.31 -23.35 -10.68
N ARG A 894 -49.94 -23.86 -9.61
CA ARG A 894 -49.58 -25.16 -9.04
C ARG A 894 -50.18 -26.28 -9.87
N PRO A 895 -49.47 -27.42 -10.01
CA PRO A 895 -50.00 -28.55 -10.76
C PRO A 895 -51.27 -29.09 -10.11
N VAL A 896 -52.17 -29.60 -10.95
CA VAL A 896 -53.46 -30.18 -10.56
C VAL A 896 -53.37 -31.69 -10.74
N MET A 897 -54.07 -32.46 -9.90
CA MET A 897 -54.11 -33.91 -10.04
C MET A 897 -54.87 -34.33 -11.30
N GLY A 898 -54.14 -34.86 -12.27
CA GLY A 898 -54.68 -35.43 -13.50
C GLY A 898 -55.10 -36.89 -13.35
N ARG A 899 -55.45 -37.53 -14.48
CA ARG A 899 -55.95 -38.92 -14.47
C ARG A 899 -54.88 -39.97 -14.19
N ARG A 900 -53.59 -39.64 -14.35
CA ARG A 900 -52.45 -40.56 -14.14
C ARG A 900 -51.25 -39.91 -13.44
N GLU A 901 -51.02 -38.62 -13.63
CA GLU A 901 -49.91 -37.86 -13.04
C GLU A 901 -50.34 -36.41 -12.73
N GLU A 902 -49.46 -35.62 -12.11
CA GLU A 902 -49.65 -34.18 -11.93
C GLU A 902 -49.61 -33.45 -13.29
N GLU A 903 -50.67 -32.75 -13.64
CA GLU A 903 -50.80 -31.98 -14.88
C GLU A 903 -50.64 -30.47 -14.59
N PRO A 904 -50.10 -29.66 -15.53
CA PRO A 904 -50.04 -28.23 -15.34
C PRO A 904 -51.45 -27.66 -15.14
N SER A 905 -51.61 -26.65 -14.29
CA SER A 905 -52.87 -25.91 -14.22
C SER A 905 -53.17 -25.21 -15.55
N GLU A 906 -54.42 -24.77 -15.73
CA GLU A 906 -54.83 -24.04 -16.95
C GLU A 906 -53.95 -22.81 -17.21
N ASP A 907 -53.65 -22.04 -16.17
CA ASP A 907 -52.78 -20.86 -16.28
C ASP A 907 -51.32 -21.22 -16.51
N ALA A 908 -50.82 -22.30 -15.89
CA ALA A 908 -49.48 -22.80 -16.17
C ALA A 908 -49.37 -23.25 -17.62
N GLN A 909 -50.39 -23.90 -18.17
CA GLN A 909 -50.43 -24.32 -19.58
C GLN A 909 -50.38 -23.11 -20.52
N LYS A 910 -51.15 -22.04 -20.25
CA LYS A 910 -51.08 -20.78 -21.03
C LYS A 910 -49.66 -20.20 -21.04
N ILE A 911 -48.98 -20.18 -19.89
CA ILE A 911 -47.59 -19.70 -19.79
C ILE A 911 -46.64 -20.59 -20.59
N LEU A 912 -46.76 -21.92 -20.48
CA LEU A 912 -45.93 -22.86 -21.23
C LEU A 912 -46.11 -22.69 -22.75
N GLU A 913 -47.34 -22.49 -23.22
CA GLU A 913 -47.62 -22.22 -24.64
C GLU A 913 -47.04 -20.89 -25.12
N LEU A 914 -47.16 -19.82 -24.31
CA LEU A 914 -46.50 -18.53 -24.58
C LEU A 914 -44.98 -18.66 -24.67
N ILE A 915 -44.35 -19.45 -23.80
CA ILE A 915 -42.91 -19.68 -23.83
C ILE A 915 -42.51 -20.49 -25.09
N SER A 916 -43.35 -21.43 -25.52
CA SER A 916 -43.09 -22.27 -26.71
C SER A 916 -43.06 -21.46 -28.02
N LYS A 917 -44.13 -20.68 -28.27
CA LYS A 917 -44.39 -20.03 -29.57
C LYS A 917 -44.61 -18.52 -29.50
N GLY A 918 -44.66 -17.93 -28.32
CA GLY A 918 -44.90 -16.48 -28.19
C GLY A 918 -43.80 -15.66 -28.83
N SER A 919 -42.53 -16.06 -28.64
CA SER A 919 -41.37 -15.27 -29.07
C SER A 919 -41.30 -15.07 -30.60
N GLU A 920 -41.68 -16.07 -31.41
CA GLU A 920 -41.78 -15.93 -32.88
C GLU A 920 -42.90 -14.98 -33.34
N LEU A 921 -43.91 -14.75 -32.48
CA LEU A 921 -45.03 -13.83 -32.70
C LEU A 921 -44.76 -12.42 -32.11
N GLY A 922 -43.55 -12.18 -31.62
CA GLY A 922 -43.16 -10.94 -30.94
C GLY A 922 -43.72 -10.79 -29.52
N ILE A 923 -44.08 -11.90 -28.88
CA ILE A 923 -44.47 -11.97 -27.46
C ILE A 923 -43.33 -12.62 -26.67
N HIS A 924 -42.50 -11.80 -26.02
CA HIS A 924 -41.34 -12.27 -25.27
C HIS A 924 -41.71 -12.48 -23.80
N THR A 925 -41.44 -13.68 -23.28
CA THR A 925 -41.69 -14.00 -21.87
C THR A 925 -40.45 -13.79 -21.03
N ILE A 926 -40.57 -13.01 -19.95
CA ILE A 926 -39.56 -12.84 -18.91
C ILE A 926 -40.11 -13.45 -17.62
N LEU A 927 -39.54 -14.58 -17.21
CA LEU A 927 -40.00 -15.36 -16.07
C LEU A 927 -38.98 -15.32 -14.94
N TRP A 928 -39.39 -14.90 -13.74
CA TRP A 928 -38.55 -15.00 -12.55
C TRP A 928 -39.02 -16.10 -11.60
N LEU A 929 -38.09 -16.90 -11.09
CA LEU A 929 -38.30 -17.93 -10.08
C LEU A 929 -37.27 -17.82 -8.94
N GLU A 930 -37.69 -18.11 -7.71
CA GLU A 930 -36.79 -18.19 -6.55
C GLU A 930 -35.79 -19.34 -6.66
N ASP A 931 -36.26 -20.48 -7.16
CA ASP A 931 -35.48 -21.70 -7.36
C ASP A 931 -36.03 -22.54 -8.53
N MET A 932 -35.28 -23.58 -8.90
CA MET A 932 -35.69 -24.52 -9.95
C MET A 932 -36.86 -25.43 -9.54
N LYS A 933 -37.20 -25.52 -8.24
CA LYS A 933 -38.41 -26.25 -7.81
C LYS A 933 -39.66 -25.49 -8.24
N GLY A 934 -39.59 -24.16 -8.29
CA GLY A 934 -40.61 -23.31 -8.88
C GLY A 934 -40.89 -23.69 -10.33
N PHE A 935 -39.83 -23.86 -11.12
CA PHE A 935 -39.94 -24.27 -12.52
C PHE A 935 -40.52 -25.68 -12.66
N ALA A 936 -40.07 -26.61 -11.82
CA ALA A 936 -40.55 -27.98 -11.81
C ALA A 936 -42.06 -28.04 -11.51
N LYS A 937 -42.57 -27.24 -10.57
CA LYS A 937 -44.01 -27.14 -10.29
C LYS A 937 -44.80 -26.58 -11.48
N LEU A 938 -44.30 -25.53 -12.13
CA LEU A 938 -44.95 -24.91 -13.30
C LEU A 938 -45.02 -25.87 -14.51
N SER A 939 -43.99 -26.70 -14.69
CA SER A 939 -43.85 -27.60 -15.84
C SER A 939 -44.27 -29.04 -15.57
N SER A 940 -44.90 -29.34 -14.42
CA SER A 940 -45.19 -30.71 -13.98
C SER A 940 -43.98 -31.64 -14.05
N ASN A 941 -42.84 -31.16 -13.55
CA ASN A 941 -41.53 -31.82 -13.54
C ASN A 941 -40.94 -32.11 -14.93
N ASN A 942 -41.49 -31.56 -16.02
CA ASN A 942 -40.93 -31.73 -17.36
C ASN A 942 -39.83 -30.71 -17.65
N ARG A 943 -38.58 -31.15 -17.51
CA ARG A 943 -37.38 -30.32 -17.74
C ARG A 943 -37.17 -29.89 -19.20
N GLN A 944 -37.81 -30.55 -20.17
CA GLN A 944 -37.64 -30.22 -21.59
C GLN A 944 -38.11 -28.79 -21.90
N TRP A 945 -39.06 -28.27 -21.11
CA TRP A 945 -39.53 -26.89 -21.24
C TRP A 945 -38.44 -25.84 -21.04
N LEU A 946 -37.36 -26.17 -20.33
CA LEU A 946 -36.21 -25.27 -20.14
C LEU A 946 -35.54 -24.90 -21.46
N GLY A 947 -35.61 -25.79 -22.45
CA GLY A 947 -35.08 -25.56 -23.80
C GLY A 947 -35.75 -24.40 -24.55
N ASN A 948 -36.87 -23.89 -24.07
CA ASN A 948 -37.55 -22.72 -24.66
C ASN A 948 -37.06 -21.37 -24.12
N PHE A 949 -36.04 -21.38 -23.27
CA PHE A 949 -35.35 -20.21 -22.78
C PHE A 949 -33.91 -20.24 -23.29
N ASP A 950 -33.64 -19.51 -24.38
CA ASP A 950 -32.26 -19.32 -24.85
C ASP A 950 -31.51 -18.34 -23.91
N LEU A 951 -32.23 -17.39 -23.30
CA LEU A 951 -31.66 -16.39 -22.39
C LEU A 951 -31.88 -16.83 -20.94
N ARG A 952 -30.81 -16.99 -20.16
CA ARG A 952 -30.88 -17.49 -18.78
C ARG A 952 -29.99 -16.71 -17.84
N VAL A 953 -30.51 -16.34 -16.67
CA VAL A 953 -29.74 -15.69 -15.61
C VAL A 953 -29.84 -16.51 -14.33
N GLY A 954 -28.70 -16.81 -13.74
CA GLY A 954 -28.59 -17.51 -12.46
C GLY A 954 -27.88 -16.68 -11.40
N LEU A 955 -28.54 -16.51 -10.25
CA LEU A 955 -27.92 -16.03 -9.00
C LEU A 955 -27.42 -17.25 -8.19
N THR A 956 -26.88 -17.02 -6.98
CA THR A 956 -26.39 -18.10 -6.11
C THR A 956 -27.43 -19.21 -5.90
N MET A 957 -27.08 -20.46 -6.22
CA MET A 957 -27.97 -21.62 -6.12
C MET A 957 -27.18 -22.93 -5.89
N SER A 958 -27.84 -24.06 -5.65
CA SER A 958 -27.12 -25.35 -5.51
C SER A 958 -26.41 -25.77 -6.81
N GLY A 959 -25.31 -26.52 -6.69
CA GLY A 959 -24.56 -27.00 -7.85
C GLY A 959 -25.40 -27.78 -8.87
N ASP A 960 -26.38 -28.58 -8.42
CA ASP A 960 -27.31 -29.30 -9.29
C ASP A 960 -28.24 -28.37 -10.08
N ASN A 961 -28.79 -27.34 -9.42
CA ASN A 961 -29.64 -26.35 -10.09
C ASN A 961 -28.84 -25.50 -11.07
N SER A 962 -27.60 -25.15 -10.71
CA SER A 962 -26.67 -24.42 -11.57
C SER A 962 -26.35 -25.23 -12.83
N ARG A 963 -26.03 -26.54 -12.69
CA ARG A 963 -25.80 -27.42 -13.85
C ARG A 963 -27.01 -27.51 -14.77
N LEU A 964 -28.20 -27.63 -14.19
CA LEU A 964 -29.44 -27.68 -14.97
C LEU A 964 -29.69 -26.38 -15.76
N LEU A 965 -29.48 -25.22 -15.13
CA LEU A 965 -29.78 -23.92 -15.73
C LEU A 965 -28.68 -23.44 -16.70
N LEU A 966 -27.43 -23.49 -16.25
CA LEU A 966 -26.26 -22.86 -16.89
C LEU A 966 -25.32 -23.87 -17.57
N GLY A 967 -25.50 -25.18 -17.33
CA GLY A 967 -24.65 -26.26 -17.87
C GLY A 967 -23.62 -26.79 -16.87
N GLU A 968 -23.14 -25.95 -15.95
CA GLU A 968 -22.10 -26.28 -14.97
C GLU A 968 -22.43 -25.71 -13.57
N SER A 969 -21.67 -26.09 -12.54
CA SER A 969 -21.90 -25.66 -11.14
C SER A 969 -21.39 -24.24 -10.83
N PHE A 970 -21.33 -23.35 -11.82
CA PHE A 970 -20.76 -21.99 -11.69
C PHE A 970 -21.42 -21.14 -10.61
N ALA A 971 -22.74 -21.23 -10.43
CA ALA A 971 -23.49 -20.41 -9.49
C ALA A 971 -23.49 -20.93 -8.04
N GLU A 972 -22.77 -22.03 -7.74
CA GLU A 972 -22.74 -22.62 -6.40
C GLU A 972 -22.04 -21.75 -5.35
N LYS A 973 -20.92 -21.13 -5.74
CA LYS A 973 -20.09 -20.28 -4.86
C LYS A 973 -20.07 -18.84 -5.33
N LEU A 974 -21.22 -18.37 -5.82
CA LEU A 974 -21.33 -17.03 -6.35
C LEU A 974 -21.33 -15.97 -5.22
N PRO A 975 -20.42 -14.97 -5.25
CA PRO A 975 -20.42 -13.88 -4.28
C PRO A 975 -21.71 -13.04 -4.32
N ARG A 976 -21.95 -12.23 -3.27
CA ARG A 976 -23.05 -11.25 -3.27
C ARG A 976 -22.92 -10.27 -4.44
N LEU A 977 -24.05 -9.79 -4.94
CA LEU A 977 -24.12 -8.84 -6.07
C LEU A 977 -23.44 -9.36 -7.34
N ARG A 978 -23.56 -10.66 -7.61
CA ARG A 978 -23.09 -11.29 -8.85
C ARG A 978 -24.22 -12.11 -9.45
N ALA A 979 -24.15 -12.31 -10.76
CA ALA A 979 -25.00 -13.21 -11.51
C ALA A 979 -24.23 -13.75 -12.73
N TYR A 980 -24.70 -14.88 -13.26
CA TYR A 980 -24.28 -15.37 -14.57
C TYR A 980 -25.39 -15.20 -15.58
N PHE A 981 -25.04 -14.81 -16.80
CA PHE A 981 -25.92 -14.73 -17.95
C PHE A 981 -25.46 -15.69 -19.03
N LYS A 982 -26.38 -16.51 -19.55
CA LYS A 982 -26.15 -17.41 -20.67
C LYS A 982 -27.10 -17.07 -21.81
N ASP A 983 -26.58 -17.06 -23.02
CA ASP A 983 -27.36 -16.97 -24.26
C ASP A 983 -27.04 -18.20 -25.13
N ASP A 984 -27.92 -19.20 -25.13
CA ASP A 984 -27.77 -20.42 -25.93
C ASP A 984 -27.86 -20.17 -27.45
N SER A 985 -28.25 -18.95 -27.89
CA SER A 985 -28.30 -18.57 -29.30
C SER A 985 -26.96 -18.07 -29.85
N LEU A 986 -26.02 -17.69 -28.96
CA LEU A 986 -24.70 -17.18 -29.31
C LEU A 986 -23.63 -18.24 -29.03
N SER A 987 -22.49 -18.13 -29.72
CA SER A 987 -21.31 -18.99 -29.48
C SER A 987 -20.50 -18.58 -28.24
N ILE A 988 -20.98 -17.61 -27.45
CA ILE A 988 -20.28 -17.10 -26.26
C ILE A 988 -20.72 -17.90 -25.04
N ASP A 989 -19.74 -18.62 -24.45
CA ASP A 989 -19.88 -19.38 -23.22
C ASP A 989 -19.94 -18.43 -22.00
N LEU A 990 -21.16 -18.05 -21.59
CA LEU A 990 -21.50 -17.56 -20.24
C LEU A 990 -20.77 -16.28 -19.73
N ASP A 991 -21.52 -15.19 -19.51
CA ASP A 991 -20.98 -13.92 -18.99
C ASP A 991 -21.27 -13.77 -17.47
N LYS A 992 -20.23 -13.55 -16.66
CA LYS A 992 -20.38 -13.20 -15.22
C LYS A 992 -20.51 -11.69 -15.11
N PHE A 993 -21.47 -11.21 -14.34
CA PHE A 993 -21.72 -9.77 -14.22
C PHE A 993 -22.22 -9.36 -12.83
N LYS A 994 -22.16 -8.05 -12.58
CA LYS A 994 -22.73 -7.35 -11.44
C LYS A 994 -24.09 -6.77 -11.84
N PRO A 995 -25.19 -7.31 -11.32
CA PRO A 995 -26.53 -6.79 -11.60
C PRO A 995 -26.69 -5.32 -11.28
N TYR A 996 -27.56 -4.63 -12.03
CA TYR A 996 -27.98 -3.28 -11.65
C TYR A 996 -28.67 -3.27 -10.29
N ALA A 997 -28.45 -2.19 -9.54
CA ALA A 997 -29.28 -1.83 -8.41
C ALA A 997 -30.66 -1.37 -8.90
N VAL A 998 -31.64 -1.43 -8.01
CA VAL A 998 -32.98 -0.92 -8.30
C VAL A 998 -32.91 0.60 -8.37
N PRO A 999 -33.26 1.22 -9.51
CA PRO A 999 -33.19 2.67 -9.65
C PRO A 999 -34.26 3.35 -8.80
N SER A 1000 -33.90 4.50 -8.23
CA SER A 1000 -34.86 5.34 -7.52
C SER A 1000 -35.90 5.93 -8.48
N LYS A 1001 -37.07 6.36 -7.94
CA LYS A 1001 -38.08 7.08 -8.73
C LYS A 1001 -37.50 8.33 -9.41
N THR A 1002 -36.62 9.04 -8.72
CA THR A 1002 -35.89 10.20 -9.26
C THR A 1002 -34.98 9.82 -10.43
N GLU A 1003 -34.23 8.73 -10.31
CA GLU A 1003 -33.37 8.23 -11.39
C GLU A 1003 -34.20 7.81 -12.61
N MET A 1004 -35.32 7.10 -12.42
CA MET A 1004 -36.22 6.76 -13.53
C MET A 1004 -36.79 7.99 -14.25
N LEU A 1005 -37.10 9.08 -13.52
CA LEU A 1005 -37.56 10.34 -14.11
C LEU A 1005 -36.49 11.01 -14.98
N GLU A 1006 -35.21 10.89 -14.61
CA GLU A 1006 -34.11 11.37 -15.45
C GLU A 1006 -34.11 10.67 -16.81
N TYR A 1007 -34.31 9.35 -16.82
CA TYR A 1007 -34.43 8.57 -18.06
C TYR A 1007 -35.64 8.98 -18.90
N ALA A 1008 -36.75 9.41 -18.29
CA ALA A 1008 -37.93 9.90 -19.00
C ALA A 1008 -37.80 11.32 -19.59
N THR A 1009 -36.86 12.13 -19.09
CA THR A 1009 -36.83 13.59 -19.31
C THR A 1009 -36.81 14.01 -20.80
N ASN A 1010 -36.14 13.24 -21.66
CA ASN A 1010 -36.00 13.57 -23.08
C ASN A 1010 -37.02 12.88 -23.99
N PHE A 1011 -37.87 11.97 -23.48
CA PHE A 1011 -38.82 11.23 -24.33
C PHE A 1011 -39.76 12.16 -25.11
N LYS A 1012 -40.32 13.19 -24.47
CA LYS A 1012 -41.20 14.19 -25.13
C LYS A 1012 -40.47 15.06 -26.16
N LYS A 1013 -39.13 15.17 -26.05
CA LYS A 1013 -38.30 16.00 -26.94
C LYS A 1013 -37.79 15.23 -28.16
N ARG A 1014 -37.82 13.88 -28.11
CA ARG A 1014 -37.33 13.05 -29.22
C ARG A 1014 -38.26 13.14 -30.42
N LYS A 1015 -37.79 13.81 -31.47
CA LYS A 1015 -38.48 13.81 -32.76
C LYS A 1015 -38.27 12.45 -33.44
N SER A 1016 -39.32 11.93 -34.09
CA SER A 1016 -39.16 10.80 -35.00
C SER A 1016 -38.30 11.25 -36.19
N SER A 1017 -37.28 10.47 -36.56
CA SER A 1017 -36.59 10.66 -37.83
C SER A 1017 -37.65 10.58 -38.95
N GLN A 1018 -37.79 11.64 -39.75
CA GLN A 1018 -38.67 11.68 -40.91
C GLN A 1018 -38.27 10.64 -41.96
#